data_AF-A0A7K4BA15-F1
#
_entry.id   AF-A0A7K4BA15-F1
#
_cell.length_a   1.000
_cell.length_b   1.000
_cell.length_c   1.000
_cell.angle_alpha   90.00
_cell.angle_beta   90.00
_cell.angle_gamma   90.00
#
_symmetry.space_group_name_H-M   'P 1'
#
loop_
_entity.id
_entity.type
_entity.pdbx_description
1 polymer ?
#
loop_
_entity_poly.entity_id
_entity_poly.type
_entity_poly.pdbx_seq_one_letter_code
_entity_poly.pdbx_strand_id
1 'polypeptide(L)'
;MNETYQDKPDPGSCMNDEYGKILDDIPIPLFVLKDNRILFGNAASVNLFKAHSCQEFLNKQLDNISPSIQPDGSSSSEGLHTILQSVQKGKNTRFEWLFKRFDGEELSARITITQSDRDYNSLLISIVDNTAEYHAIKDVMALADEMKKGNLRSRLSADEYSGDMYKLMVGINTMLDGTLHPFRDMNKIIQKISKGDMSARIDQEFSGEHEKIRNAVNSVSEVTKGVHEEISRMVEAARRGDLAARGKPELFPGEYAETIQGINEMLNAILTPIRAGNRILQKISKGDLRERVEIECIGDHAKIKDGINAVYDWLSELIRYVTRISEGDMTADFQKASENDQIYEPLILMRDNIKSVISDVNMLVTAGTEGKLMTRADPSKHQGDYRKIIEGINKTLDTVVIPVREAMDVSNEYAGYNFTKRMDTALVYSGDWQDFQKALDDVGHHVSEAIVIIAKQIEVLNHAAEQASSSITDVSSGSALLAEIAQNVSMKAEQGGDGLSQILRAMEDLAVNVSDVSTRAGEVNQISSETNELSKKGSSLAQEAERGMNEITISTDTVTALVHEIMEEMGKISKISQVISDIASQTNLLALNAAIEAARAGEAGRGFAVVASEVKSLALESRQSAENISDMIEGLTKKTEQASETMDNSVLVVREGGKALKETLVVFNSIIDSVNTVSLQMDNVARAAEQQAAAVEEITASINEVNTLVSGTAKDAVASAAASEEAAAGIDQISAQINQVHEVAVRLNSETGKFKT
;
A
#
# COMPACT_ATOMS: atom_id res chain seq x y z
N MET A 1 -28.32 -81.27 16.90
CA MET A 1 -28.40 -80.76 18.29
C MET A 1 -27.12 -79.99 18.52
N ASN A 2 -27.10 -78.69 18.21
CA ASN A 2 -27.46 -77.59 19.12
C ASN A 2 -26.63 -77.63 20.42
N GLU A 3 -25.67 -76.72 20.56
CA GLU A 3 -25.94 -75.49 21.33
C GLU A 3 -24.99 -74.35 20.93
N THR A 4 -25.59 -73.18 20.84
CA THR A 4 -25.16 -71.89 20.34
C THR A 4 -24.34 -71.11 21.34
N TYR A 5 -23.17 -70.61 20.94
CA TYR A 5 -22.58 -69.38 21.49
C TYR A 5 -22.97 -68.22 20.58
N GLN A 6 -23.88 -67.36 21.05
CA GLN A 6 -24.15 -66.07 20.45
C GLN A 6 -23.10 -65.08 20.97
N ASP A 7 -22.19 -64.65 20.11
CA ASP A 7 -21.39 -63.45 20.33
C ASP A 7 -22.18 -62.26 19.78
N LYS A 8 -22.55 -61.33 20.67
CA LYS A 8 -23.26 -60.09 20.29
C LYS A 8 -22.25 -59.11 19.69
N PRO A 9 -22.58 -58.41 18.59
CA PRO A 9 -21.73 -57.36 18.08
C PRO A 9 -21.74 -56.18 19.04
N ASP A 10 -20.54 -55.70 19.39
CA ASP A 10 -20.33 -54.47 20.15
C ASP A 10 -20.92 -53.29 19.37
N PRO A 11 -21.91 -52.53 19.89
CA PRO A 11 -22.62 -51.51 19.13
C PRO A 11 -21.78 -50.28 18.75
N GLY A 12 -20.53 -50.20 19.23
CA GLY A 12 -19.68 -49.03 19.10
C GLY A 12 -18.71 -49.01 17.90
N SER A 13 -18.37 -50.15 17.30
CA SER A 13 -17.30 -50.20 16.29
C SER A 13 -17.83 -50.01 14.87
N CYS A 14 -17.34 -48.97 14.18
CA CYS A 14 -17.63 -48.69 12.78
C CYS A 14 -16.77 -49.50 11.78
N MET A 15 -15.75 -50.22 12.24
CA MET A 15 -14.91 -51.11 11.44
C MET A 15 -14.54 -52.36 12.24
N ASN A 16 -14.97 -53.53 11.79
CA ASN A 16 -14.68 -54.83 12.43
C ASN A 16 -13.28 -55.40 12.09
N ASP A 17 -12.35 -54.57 11.60
CA ASP A 17 -10.97 -54.99 11.28
C ASP A 17 -9.97 -54.59 12.38
N GLU A 18 -8.77 -55.15 12.33
CA GLU A 18 -7.70 -54.95 13.31
C GLU A 18 -7.19 -53.48 13.35
N TYR A 19 -7.38 -52.70 12.27
CA TYR A 19 -6.93 -51.31 12.15
C TYR A 19 -7.93 -50.32 12.77
N GLY A 20 -9.23 -50.58 12.63
CA GLY A 20 -10.30 -49.78 13.23
C GLY A 20 -10.19 -49.73 14.75
N LYS A 21 -9.84 -50.85 15.39
CA LYS A 21 -9.60 -50.92 16.84
C LYS A 21 -8.45 -50.03 17.30
N ILE A 22 -7.36 -49.96 16.54
CA ILE A 22 -6.20 -49.11 16.86
C ILE A 22 -6.57 -47.62 16.78
N LEU A 23 -7.37 -47.23 15.77
CA LEU A 23 -7.83 -45.85 15.61
C LEU A 23 -8.88 -45.45 16.66
N ASP A 24 -9.69 -46.41 17.12
CA ASP A 24 -10.67 -46.20 18.19
C ASP A 24 -10.02 -45.93 19.55
N ASP A 25 -8.87 -46.54 19.83
CA ASP A 25 -8.10 -46.30 21.07
C ASP A 25 -7.40 -44.92 21.10
N ILE A 26 -7.42 -44.14 20.00
CA ILE A 26 -6.82 -42.81 19.97
C ILE A 26 -7.74 -41.80 20.68
N PRO A 27 -7.29 -41.11 21.74
CA PRO A 27 -8.12 -40.20 22.53
C PRO A 27 -8.41 -38.85 21.84
N ILE A 28 -8.04 -38.71 20.56
CA ILE A 28 -8.23 -37.51 19.75
C ILE A 28 -9.34 -37.81 18.75
N PRO A 29 -10.36 -36.94 18.62
CA PRO A 29 -11.38 -37.06 17.58
C PRO A 29 -10.76 -37.12 16.18
N LEU A 30 -10.99 -38.25 15.51
CA LEU A 30 -10.53 -38.53 14.17
C LEU A 30 -11.69 -38.93 13.26
N PHE A 31 -11.64 -38.45 12.01
CA PHE A 31 -12.41 -39.01 10.91
C PHE A 31 -11.48 -39.54 9.82
N VAL A 32 -11.88 -40.64 9.18
CA VAL A 32 -11.31 -41.10 7.91
C VAL A 32 -12.35 -40.86 6.84
N LEU A 33 -11.99 -40.09 5.82
CA LEU A 33 -12.84 -39.85 4.66
C LEU A 33 -12.32 -40.64 3.47
N LYS A 34 -13.23 -41.14 2.62
CA LYS A 34 -12.93 -41.63 1.28
C LYS A 34 -13.93 -41.08 0.29
N ASP A 35 -13.45 -40.60 -0.85
CA ASP A 35 -14.29 -39.93 -1.86
C ASP A 35 -15.16 -38.80 -1.24
N ASN A 36 -14.54 -38.01 -0.35
CA ASN A 36 -15.14 -36.92 0.44
C ASN A 36 -16.27 -37.32 1.40
N ARG A 37 -16.46 -38.61 1.67
CA ARG A 37 -17.46 -39.12 2.61
C ARG A 37 -16.80 -39.75 3.82
N ILE A 38 -17.37 -39.52 5.01
CA ILE A 38 -16.86 -40.11 6.25
C ILE A 38 -17.09 -41.62 6.20
N LEU A 39 -15.98 -42.38 6.22
CA LEU A 39 -15.99 -43.84 6.30
C LEU A 39 -15.82 -44.35 7.71
N PHE A 40 -15.16 -43.57 8.56
CA PHE A 40 -14.90 -43.94 9.94
C PHE A 40 -14.81 -42.70 10.82
N GLY A 41 -15.36 -42.80 12.02
CA GLY A 41 -15.15 -41.85 13.11
C GLY A 41 -14.89 -42.62 14.38
N ASN A 42 -13.81 -42.29 15.07
CA ASN A 42 -13.48 -43.00 16.30
C ASN A 42 -14.41 -42.62 17.46
N ALA A 43 -14.36 -43.40 18.54
CA ALA A 43 -15.12 -43.14 19.77
C ALA A 43 -14.97 -41.70 20.29
N ALA A 44 -13.79 -41.09 20.16
CA ALA A 44 -13.56 -39.70 20.53
C ALA A 44 -14.36 -38.71 19.66
N SER A 45 -14.50 -38.95 18.35
CA SER A 45 -15.35 -38.16 17.45
C SER A 45 -16.84 -38.30 17.77
N VAL A 46 -17.30 -39.51 18.10
CA VAL A 46 -18.69 -39.76 18.53
C VAL A 46 -19.01 -38.92 19.76
N ASN A 47 -18.10 -38.89 20.74
CA ASN A 47 -18.24 -38.11 21.97
C ASN A 47 -18.17 -36.59 21.73
N LEU A 48 -17.27 -36.13 20.84
CA LEU A 48 -17.11 -34.70 20.53
C LEU A 48 -18.35 -34.12 19.84
N PHE A 49 -18.92 -34.84 18.89
CA PHE A 49 -20.09 -34.42 18.12
C PHE A 49 -21.43 -34.81 18.77
N LYS A 50 -21.40 -35.49 19.93
CA LYS A 50 -22.57 -35.93 20.70
C LYS A 50 -23.53 -36.83 19.89
N ALA A 51 -22.97 -37.65 19.00
CA ALA A 51 -23.76 -38.63 18.24
C ALA A 51 -24.07 -39.87 19.09
N HIS A 52 -25.17 -40.58 18.80
CA HIS A 52 -25.54 -41.80 19.54
C HIS A 52 -24.68 -43.00 19.13
N SER A 53 -24.18 -42.99 17.89
CA SER A 53 -23.26 -44.00 17.38
C SER A 53 -22.45 -43.45 16.22
N CYS A 54 -21.33 -44.11 15.89
CA CYS A 54 -20.52 -43.71 14.74
C CYS A 54 -21.27 -43.87 13.39
N GLN A 55 -22.34 -44.68 13.32
CA GLN A 55 -23.16 -44.82 12.11
C GLN A 55 -23.78 -43.49 11.63
N GLU A 56 -23.99 -42.54 12.53
CA GLU A 56 -24.58 -41.24 12.19
C GLU A 56 -23.66 -40.36 11.32
N PHE A 57 -22.35 -40.60 11.35
CA PHE A 57 -21.40 -39.87 10.49
C PHE A 57 -21.23 -40.52 9.11
N LEU A 58 -21.47 -41.83 9.01
CA LEU A 58 -21.12 -42.60 7.82
C LEU A 58 -21.80 -42.08 6.56
N ASN A 59 -21.04 -42.05 5.47
CA ASN A 59 -21.46 -41.58 4.15
C ASN A 59 -21.89 -40.10 4.06
N LYS A 60 -21.82 -39.32 5.15
CA LYS A 60 -22.00 -37.86 5.12
C LYS A 60 -20.72 -37.16 4.70
N GLN A 61 -20.85 -35.97 4.13
CA GLN A 61 -19.77 -35.01 3.93
C GLN A 61 -19.66 -34.09 5.17
N LEU A 62 -18.51 -33.45 5.39
CA LEU A 62 -18.28 -32.62 6.59
C LEU A 62 -19.17 -31.37 6.64
N ASP A 63 -19.57 -30.84 5.48
CA ASP A 63 -20.53 -29.73 5.37
C ASP A 63 -21.94 -30.16 5.80
N ASN A 64 -22.29 -31.45 5.67
CA ASN A 64 -23.57 -31.99 6.15
C ASN A 64 -23.69 -32.02 7.69
N ILE A 65 -22.57 -31.85 8.39
CA ILE A 65 -22.51 -31.71 9.86
C ILE A 65 -22.02 -30.31 10.27
N SER A 66 -22.20 -29.32 9.38
CA SER A 66 -21.86 -27.91 9.59
C SER A 66 -23.10 -27.02 9.39
N PRO A 67 -23.17 -25.81 9.97
CA PRO A 67 -24.16 -24.80 9.58
C PRO A 67 -23.99 -24.40 8.11
N SER A 68 -24.98 -23.75 7.51
CA SER A 68 -24.92 -23.36 6.08
C SER A 68 -23.88 -22.27 5.77
N ILE A 69 -23.53 -21.46 6.77
CA ILE A 69 -22.59 -20.33 6.65
C ILE A 69 -21.58 -20.41 7.80
N GLN A 70 -20.31 -20.18 7.50
CA GLN A 70 -19.21 -20.14 8.47
C GLN A 70 -19.06 -18.74 9.11
N PRO A 71 -18.35 -18.60 10.25
CA PRO A 71 -18.18 -17.30 10.94
C PRO A 71 -17.53 -16.20 10.09
N ASP A 72 -16.80 -16.55 9.04
CA ASP A 72 -16.20 -15.61 8.07
C ASP A 72 -17.19 -15.16 6.97
N GLY A 73 -18.42 -15.65 7.00
CA GLY A 73 -19.48 -15.37 6.02
C GLY A 73 -19.47 -16.27 4.79
N SER A 74 -18.54 -17.21 4.68
CA SER A 74 -18.44 -18.13 3.54
C SER A 74 -19.47 -19.27 3.61
N SER A 75 -19.86 -19.81 2.46
CA SER A 75 -20.70 -21.00 2.37
C SER A 75 -19.92 -22.24 2.80
N SER A 76 -20.47 -23.03 3.72
CA SER A 76 -19.79 -24.23 4.23
C SER A 76 -19.48 -25.26 3.15
N SER A 77 -20.34 -25.41 2.13
CA SER A 77 -20.13 -26.37 1.04
C SER A 77 -19.04 -25.92 0.06
N GLU A 78 -19.01 -24.63 -0.30
CA GLU A 78 -17.98 -24.05 -1.19
C GLU A 78 -16.62 -23.96 -0.49
N GLY A 79 -16.62 -23.56 0.79
CA GLY A 79 -15.42 -23.48 1.61
C GLY A 79 -14.79 -24.85 1.80
N LEU A 80 -15.59 -25.87 2.13
CA LEU A 80 -15.09 -27.24 2.27
C LEU A 80 -14.56 -27.81 0.95
N HIS A 81 -15.24 -27.55 -0.18
CA HIS A 81 -14.76 -27.99 -1.49
C HIS A 81 -13.38 -27.40 -1.80
N THR A 82 -13.19 -26.12 -1.53
CA THR A 82 -11.92 -25.41 -1.74
C THR A 82 -10.81 -25.99 -0.86
N ILE A 83 -11.12 -26.27 0.41
CA ILE A 83 -10.17 -26.86 1.36
C ILE A 83 -9.78 -28.27 0.93
N LEU A 84 -10.73 -29.13 0.54
CA LEU A 84 -10.44 -30.50 0.10
C LEU A 84 -9.64 -30.54 -1.22
N GLN A 85 -9.91 -29.65 -2.18
CA GLN A 85 -9.07 -29.49 -3.37
C GLN A 85 -7.63 -29.07 -3.03
N SER A 86 -7.44 -28.24 -1.99
CA SER A 86 -6.11 -27.81 -1.56
C SER A 86 -5.30 -28.96 -0.95
N VAL A 87 -5.97 -29.86 -0.22
CA VAL A 87 -5.35 -31.04 0.41
C VAL A 87 -4.91 -32.06 -0.65
N GLN A 88 -5.70 -32.27 -1.71
CA GLN A 88 -5.38 -33.17 -2.83
C GLN A 88 -4.12 -32.76 -3.63
N LYS A 89 -3.61 -31.54 -3.43
CA LYS A 89 -2.32 -31.07 -3.99
C LYS A 89 -1.12 -31.38 -3.08
N GLY A 90 -1.26 -32.32 -2.13
CA GLY A 90 -0.20 -32.80 -1.25
C GLY A 90 0.13 -31.87 -0.07
N LYS A 91 -0.78 -30.96 0.31
CA LYS A 91 -0.58 -30.03 1.44
C LYS A 91 -1.37 -30.50 2.66
N ASN A 92 -0.69 -30.65 3.79
CA ASN A 92 -1.36 -30.73 5.09
C ASN A 92 -2.05 -29.38 5.36
N THR A 93 -3.37 -29.38 5.55
CA THR A 93 -4.15 -28.15 5.70
C THR A 93 -4.75 -28.11 7.10
N ARG A 94 -4.49 -27.01 7.82
CA ARG A 94 -5.03 -26.73 9.16
C ARG A 94 -5.88 -25.45 9.12
N PHE A 95 -7.09 -25.50 9.65
CA PHE A 95 -8.03 -24.37 9.63
C PHE A 95 -8.99 -24.46 10.82
N GLU A 96 -9.68 -23.37 11.13
CA GLU A 96 -10.78 -23.35 12.10
C GLU A 96 -12.10 -23.43 11.37
N TRP A 97 -13.05 -24.17 11.93
CA TRP A 97 -14.30 -24.48 11.28
C TRP A 97 -15.40 -24.62 12.32
N LEU A 98 -16.59 -24.10 12.01
CA LEU A 98 -17.76 -24.26 12.84
C LEU A 98 -18.56 -25.46 12.33
N PHE A 99 -18.77 -26.43 13.21
CA PHE A 99 -19.62 -27.58 13.04
C PHE A 99 -20.94 -27.41 13.80
N LYS A 100 -21.90 -28.26 13.48
CA LYS A 100 -23.13 -28.44 14.25
C LYS A 100 -23.15 -29.85 14.83
N ARG A 101 -23.14 -29.95 16.16
CA ARG A 101 -23.27 -31.21 16.90
C ARG A 101 -24.65 -31.82 16.68
N PHE A 102 -24.79 -33.12 16.96
CA PHE A 102 -26.04 -33.85 16.78
C PHE A 102 -27.11 -33.52 17.82
N ASP A 103 -26.73 -32.91 18.95
CA ASP A 103 -27.65 -32.28 19.91
C ASP A 103 -28.12 -30.88 19.48
N GLY A 104 -27.57 -30.36 18.37
CA GLY A 104 -27.92 -29.08 17.78
C GLY A 104 -27.04 -27.91 18.21
N GLU A 105 -26.11 -28.11 19.16
CA GLU A 105 -25.16 -27.08 19.57
C GLU A 105 -24.08 -26.81 18.52
N GLU A 106 -23.53 -25.60 18.54
CA GLU A 106 -22.39 -25.24 17.69
C GLU A 106 -21.09 -25.78 18.28
N LEU A 107 -20.22 -26.31 17.43
CA LEU A 107 -18.89 -26.80 17.78
C LEU A 107 -17.88 -26.03 16.94
N SER A 108 -17.15 -25.09 17.54
CA SER A 108 -15.97 -24.54 16.90
C SER A 108 -14.84 -25.55 17.07
N ALA A 109 -14.20 -25.92 15.96
CA ALA A 109 -13.07 -26.81 16.00
C ALA A 109 -11.93 -26.37 15.09
N ARG A 110 -10.71 -26.62 15.53
CA ARG A 110 -9.51 -26.58 14.70
C ARG A 110 -9.29 -27.93 14.05
N ILE A 111 -9.42 -27.96 12.73
CA ILE A 111 -9.31 -29.16 11.91
C ILE A 111 -7.91 -29.23 11.30
N THR A 112 -7.35 -30.45 11.27
CA THR A 112 -6.15 -30.78 10.50
C THR A 112 -6.48 -31.93 9.56
N ILE A 113 -6.30 -31.74 8.25
CA ILE A 113 -6.53 -32.76 7.22
C ILE A 113 -5.18 -33.20 6.64
N THR A 114 -4.97 -34.51 6.58
CA THR A 114 -3.77 -35.16 6.02
C THR A 114 -4.18 -36.26 5.06
N GLN A 115 -3.55 -36.31 3.87
CA GLN A 115 -3.79 -37.35 2.86
C GLN A 115 -2.98 -38.61 3.19
N SER A 116 -3.56 -39.80 2.92
CA SER A 116 -2.88 -41.08 3.12
C SER A 116 -1.89 -41.39 1.98
N ASP A 117 -0.66 -41.79 2.32
CA ASP A 117 0.39 -42.14 1.34
C ASP A 117 0.15 -43.48 0.61
N ARG A 118 -0.77 -44.34 1.11
CA ARG A 118 -1.04 -45.68 0.54
C ARG A 118 -2.32 -45.76 -0.30
N ASP A 119 -3.27 -44.86 -0.08
CA ASP A 119 -4.56 -44.79 -0.80
C ASP A 119 -4.89 -43.31 -1.02
N TYR A 120 -4.64 -42.81 -2.23
CA TYR A 120 -4.79 -41.40 -2.60
C TYR A 120 -6.22 -40.85 -2.42
N ASN A 121 -7.22 -41.73 -2.30
CA ASN A 121 -8.61 -41.34 -2.09
C ASN A 121 -9.00 -41.26 -0.61
N SER A 122 -8.10 -41.61 0.32
CA SER A 122 -8.37 -41.64 1.75
C SER A 122 -7.71 -40.45 2.48
N LEU A 123 -8.49 -39.70 3.27
CA LEU A 123 -8.03 -38.57 4.08
C LEU A 123 -8.22 -38.87 5.57
N LEU A 124 -7.21 -38.56 6.37
CA LEU A 124 -7.28 -38.57 7.83
C LEU A 124 -7.50 -37.15 8.34
N ILE A 125 -8.48 -36.98 9.23
CA ILE A 125 -8.89 -35.69 9.76
C ILE A 125 -8.82 -35.74 11.27
N SER A 126 -8.04 -34.84 11.86
CA SER A 126 -7.99 -34.61 13.29
C SER A 126 -8.74 -33.34 13.65
N ILE A 127 -9.60 -33.43 14.67
CA ILE A 127 -10.48 -32.35 15.11
C ILE A 127 -10.16 -32.02 16.56
N VAL A 128 -9.89 -30.74 16.83
CA VAL A 128 -9.63 -30.22 18.17
C VAL A 128 -10.68 -29.18 18.50
N ASP A 129 -11.46 -29.39 19.54
CA ASP A 129 -12.47 -28.44 20.03
C ASP A 129 -11.81 -27.13 20.49
N ASN A 130 -12.28 -25.99 20.00
CA ASN A 130 -11.92 -24.64 20.46
C ASN A 130 -13.17 -23.76 20.68
N THR A 131 -14.31 -24.38 20.96
CA THR A 131 -15.61 -23.70 21.14
C THR A 131 -15.58 -22.71 22.29
N ALA A 132 -14.91 -23.06 23.40
CA ALA A 132 -14.79 -22.19 24.57
C ALA A 132 -14.01 -20.91 24.26
N GLU A 133 -12.93 -20.98 23.48
CA GLU A 133 -12.12 -19.83 23.08
C GLU A 133 -12.87 -18.89 22.14
N TYR A 134 -13.62 -19.45 21.20
CA TYR A 134 -14.42 -18.67 20.25
C TYR A 134 -15.50 -17.84 20.96
N HIS A 135 -16.28 -18.45 21.87
CA HIS A 135 -17.29 -17.72 22.64
C HIS A 135 -16.65 -16.69 23.59
N ALA A 136 -15.52 -17.03 24.20
CA ALA A 136 -14.83 -16.14 25.13
C ALA A 136 -14.41 -14.81 24.47
N ILE A 137 -13.88 -14.86 23.25
CA ILE A 137 -13.48 -13.64 22.52
C ILE A 137 -14.71 -12.77 22.22
N LYS A 138 -15.80 -13.39 21.77
CA LYS A 138 -17.06 -12.70 21.45
C LYS A 138 -17.63 -11.95 22.67
N ASP A 139 -17.64 -12.60 23.83
CA ASP A 139 -18.17 -12.01 25.06
C ASP A 139 -17.29 -10.86 25.57
N VAL A 140 -15.96 -10.99 25.48
CA VAL A 140 -15.02 -9.91 25.84
C VAL A 140 -15.21 -8.69 24.94
N MET A 141 -15.43 -8.89 23.64
CA MET A 141 -15.71 -7.79 22.71
C MET A 141 -17.06 -7.11 23.02
N ALA A 142 -18.09 -7.86 23.39
CA ALA A 142 -19.37 -7.30 23.79
C ALA A 142 -19.26 -6.48 25.10
N LEU A 143 -18.50 -6.96 26.09
CA LEU A 143 -18.23 -6.22 27.32
C LEU A 143 -17.50 -4.90 27.04
N ALA A 144 -16.53 -4.89 26.13
CA ALA A 144 -15.80 -3.68 25.75
C ALA A 144 -16.72 -2.62 25.14
N ASP A 145 -17.69 -3.02 24.32
CA ASP A 145 -18.68 -2.10 23.75
C ASP A 145 -19.63 -1.53 24.83
N GLU A 146 -20.05 -2.34 25.81
CA GLU A 146 -20.84 -1.88 26.95
C GLU A 146 -20.07 -0.89 27.85
N MET A 147 -18.77 -1.13 28.07
CA MET A 147 -17.91 -0.18 28.81
C MET A 147 -17.79 1.16 28.08
N LYS A 148 -17.67 1.15 26.74
CA LYS A 148 -17.64 2.36 25.92
C LYS A 148 -18.93 3.18 26.01
N LYS A 149 -20.08 2.53 26.17
CA LYS A 149 -21.38 3.19 26.37
C LYS A 149 -21.61 3.69 27.80
N GLY A 150 -20.66 3.49 28.72
CA GLY A 150 -20.79 3.88 30.12
C GLY A 150 -21.59 2.90 30.98
N ASN A 151 -21.90 1.70 30.48
CA ASN A 151 -22.59 0.66 31.26
C ASN A 151 -21.60 -0.11 32.16
N LEU A 152 -21.12 0.56 33.21
CA LEU A 152 -20.10 0.05 34.14
C LEU A 152 -20.58 -1.10 35.06
N ARG A 153 -21.83 -1.55 34.89
CA ARG A 153 -22.40 -2.71 35.59
C ARG A 153 -22.33 -4.00 34.78
N SER A 154 -22.10 -3.91 33.46
CA SER A 154 -21.95 -5.09 32.61
C SER A 154 -20.74 -5.94 33.06
N ARG A 155 -20.88 -7.26 33.01
CA ARG A 155 -19.87 -8.25 33.43
C ARG A 155 -19.91 -9.44 32.48
N LEU A 156 -18.79 -10.15 32.39
CA LEU A 156 -18.70 -11.40 31.64
C LEU A 156 -19.34 -12.55 32.45
N SER A 157 -20.07 -13.44 31.78
CA SER A 157 -20.61 -14.67 32.39
C SER A 157 -19.50 -15.72 32.45
N ALA A 158 -18.83 -15.84 33.60
CA ALA A 158 -17.71 -16.79 33.73
C ALA A 158 -18.18 -18.24 33.84
N ASP A 159 -19.40 -18.49 34.34
CA ASP A 159 -19.94 -19.82 34.66
C ASP A 159 -20.13 -20.71 33.43
N GLU A 160 -20.15 -20.11 32.24
CA GLU A 160 -20.27 -20.79 30.94
C GLU A 160 -18.92 -21.32 30.42
N TYR A 161 -17.81 -20.98 31.08
CA TYR A 161 -16.46 -21.36 30.68
C TYR A 161 -15.78 -22.24 31.74
N SER A 162 -14.81 -23.05 31.31
CA SER A 162 -13.96 -23.86 32.19
C SER A 162 -12.48 -23.66 31.87
N GLY A 163 -11.59 -24.14 32.73
CA GLY A 163 -10.15 -24.09 32.50
C GLY A 163 -9.58 -22.67 32.41
N ASP A 164 -8.76 -22.40 31.39
CA ASP A 164 -8.08 -21.11 31.26
C ASP A 164 -8.99 -19.97 30.79
N MET A 165 -10.05 -20.28 30.03
CA MET A 165 -11.06 -19.27 29.65
C MET A 165 -11.87 -18.80 30.87
N TYR A 166 -12.22 -19.69 31.79
CA TYR A 166 -12.82 -19.31 33.08
C TYR A 166 -11.93 -18.33 33.84
N LYS A 167 -10.62 -18.65 33.96
CA LYS A 167 -9.65 -17.78 34.65
C LYS A 167 -9.55 -16.40 33.98
N LEU A 168 -9.63 -16.34 32.65
CA LEU A 168 -9.62 -15.08 31.90
C LEU A 168 -10.87 -14.24 32.19
N MET A 169 -12.07 -14.84 32.14
CA MET A 169 -13.34 -14.16 32.43
C MET A 169 -13.37 -13.62 33.86
N VAL A 170 -12.99 -14.45 34.84
CA VAL A 170 -12.87 -14.05 36.24
C VAL A 170 -11.83 -12.95 36.40
N GLY A 171 -10.67 -13.05 35.73
CA GLY A 171 -9.61 -12.03 35.77
C GLY A 171 -10.08 -10.66 35.27
N ILE A 172 -10.78 -10.63 34.13
CA ILE A 172 -11.33 -9.38 33.57
C ILE A 172 -12.40 -8.78 34.50
N ASN A 173 -13.31 -9.60 35.03
CA ASN A 173 -14.31 -9.14 36.00
C ASN A 173 -13.65 -8.62 37.29
N THR A 174 -12.63 -9.31 37.79
CA THR A 174 -11.86 -8.90 38.99
C THR A 174 -11.17 -7.55 38.76
N MET A 175 -10.60 -7.33 37.57
CA MET A 175 -10.01 -6.05 37.20
C MET A 175 -11.05 -4.92 37.16
N LEU A 176 -12.23 -5.17 36.57
CA LEU A 176 -13.34 -4.22 36.55
C LEU A 176 -13.86 -3.91 37.96
N ASP A 177 -13.95 -4.90 38.83
CA ASP A 177 -14.38 -4.71 40.21
C ASP A 177 -13.34 -3.93 41.02
N GLY A 178 -12.06 -4.26 40.87
CA GLY A 178 -10.97 -3.55 41.54
C GLY A 178 -10.82 -2.07 41.14
N THR A 179 -11.21 -1.73 39.91
CA THR A 179 -11.16 -0.35 39.40
C THR A 179 -12.43 0.44 39.69
N LEU A 180 -13.61 -0.17 39.62
CA LEU A 180 -14.89 0.55 39.76
C LEU A 180 -15.41 0.65 41.19
N HIS A 181 -14.99 -0.24 42.09
CA HIS A 181 -15.44 -0.23 43.48
C HIS A 181 -15.14 1.09 44.22
N PRO A 182 -13.92 1.67 44.16
CA PRO A 182 -13.63 2.93 44.85
C PRO A 182 -14.51 4.09 44.37
N PHE A 183 -14.79 4.18 43.07
CA PHE A 183 -15.64 5.24 42.51
C PHE A 183 -17.09 5.19 43.02
N ARG A 184 -17.62 4.00 43.26
CA ARG A 184 -18.97 3.82 43.81
C ARG A 184 -19.04 4.31 45.26
N ASP A 185 -18.05 3.96 46.08
CA ASP A 185 -17.99 4.38 47.48
C ASP A 185 -17.80 5.90 47.62
N MET A 186 -16.94 6.48 46.78
CA MET A 186 -16.74 7.93 46.73
C MET A 186 -18.02 8.69 46.39
N ASN A 187 -18.73 8.27 45.35
CA ASN A 187 -19.98 8.90 44.94
C ASN A 187 -21.04 8.84 46.07
N LYS A 188 -21.11 7.73 46.80
CA LYS A 188 -22.03 7.56 47.92
C LYS A 188 -21.75 8.54 49.07
N ILE A 189 -20.48 8.77 49.42
CA ILE A 189 -20.11 9.67 50.52
C ILE A 189 -20.29 11.14 50.12
N ILE A 190 -19.93 11.53 48.89
CA ILE A 190 -20.17 12.88 48.36
C ILE A 190 -21.67 13.22 48.43
N GLN A 191 -22.56 12.28 48.09
CA GLN A 191 -24.00 12.49 48.23
C GLN A 191 -24.47 12.69 49.68
N LYS A 192 -23.81 12.09 50.68
CA LYS A 192 -24.14 12.30 52.09
C LYS A 192 -23.68 13.67 52.59
N ILE A 193 -22.46 14.07 52.24
CA ILE A 193 -21.92 15.41 52.54
C ILE A 193 -22.84 16.48 51.95
N SER A 194 -23.27 16.31 50.69
CA SER A 194 -24.21 17.22 50.02
C SER A 194 -25.56 17.36 50.74
N LYS A 195 -25.97 16.39 51.55
CA LYS A 195 -27.20 16.40 52.35
C LYS A 195 -26.99 16.89 53.80
N GLY A 196 -25.79 17.36 54.15
CA GLY A 196 -25.47 17.92 55.47
C GLY A 196 -24.96 16.90 56.49
N ASP A 197 -24.75 15.63 56.12
CA ASP A 197 -24.10 14.64 56.98
C ASP A 197 -22.57 14.72 56.83
N MET A 198 -21.96 15.63 57.60
CA MET A 198 -20.51 15.89 57.61
C MET A 198 -19.71 14.83 58.39
N SER A 199 -20.40 13.83 58.96
CA SER A 199 -19.75 12.70 59.64
C SER A 199 -19.48 11.52 58.70
N ALA A 200 -20.06 11.54 57.50
CA ALA A 200 -19.89 10.50 56.50
C ALA A 200 -18.44 10.45 56.01
N ARG A 201 -17.85 9.25 56.08
CA ARG A 201 -16.50 8.96 55.59
C ARG A 201 -16.46 7.66 54.81
N ILE A 202 -15.45 7.53 53.96
CA ILE A 202 -15.10 6.27 53.30
C ILE A 202 -14.18 5.52 54.27
N ASP A 203 -14.71 4.47 54.88
CA ASP A 203 -13.98 3.59 55.82
C ASP A 203 -13.11 2.55 55.11
N GLN A 204 -13.46 2.20 53.87
CA GLN A 204 -12.77 1.18 53.10
C GLN A 204 -11.31 1.57 52.84
N GLU A 205 -10.39 0.63 53.06
CA GLU A 205 -8.98 0.80 52.71
C GLU A 205 -8.76 0.54 51.21
N PHE A 206 -8.05 1.47 50.58
CA PHE A 206 -7.61 1.38 49.20
C PHE A 206 -6.10 1.65 49.15
N SER A 207 -5.43 1.15 48.11
CA SER A 207 -3.98 1.31 47.92
C SER A 207 -3.67 2.09 46.64
N GLY A 208 -2.53 2.77 46.60
CA GLY A 208 -2.05 3.47 45.41
C GLY A 208 -2.86 4.73 45.09
N GLU A 209 -3.17 4.97 43.81
CA GLU A 209 -3.91 6.15 43.39
C GLU A 209 -5.32 6.24 44.01
N HIS A 210 -5.98 5.11 44.26
CA HIS A 210 -7.30 5.10 44.91
C HIS A 210 -7.28 5.59 46.37
N GLU A 211 -6.16 5.40 47.08
CA GLU A 211 -6.00 5.89 48.46
C GLU A 211 -5.97 7.42 48.51
N LYS A 212 -5.31 8.05 47.53
CA LYS A 212 -5.24 9.51 47.42
C LYS A 212 -6.63 10.12 47.26
N ILE A 213 -7.48 9.52 46.43
CA ILE A 213 -8.84 10.02 46.19
C ILE A 213 -9.71 9.82 47.44
N ARG A 214 -9.60 8.68 48.14
CA ARG A 214 -10.28 8.46 49.43
C ARG A 214 -9.91 9.53 50.45
N ASN A 215 -8.62 9.80 50.62
CA ASN A 215 -8.12 10.77 51.60
C ASN A 215 -8.62 12.19 51.28
N ALA A 216 -8.68 12.56 49.99
CA ALA A 216 -9.25 13.84 49.57
C ALA A 216 -10.74 13.96 49.97
N VAL A 217 -11.56 12.95 49.71
CA VAL A 217 -12.99 12.96 50.06
C VAL A 217 -13.20 13.04 51.58
N ASN A 218 -12.44 12.27 52.37
CA ASN A 218 -12.57 12.28 53.84
C ASN A 218 -12.10 13.60 54.46
N SER A 219 -11.05 14.22 53.91
CA SER A 219 -10.56 15.51 54.40
C SER A 219 -11.61 16.62 54.27
N VAL A 220 -12.46 16.59 53.23
CA VAL A 220 -13.55 17.56 53.06
C VAL A 220 -14.58 17.44 54.18
N SER A 221 -14.98 16.22 54.55
CA SER A 221 -15.91 15.98 55.66
C SER A 221 -15.37 16.52 56.99
N GLU A 222 -14.10 16.24 57.29
CA GLU A 222 -13.46 16.59 58.55
C GLU A 222 -13.35 18.11 58.77
N VAL A 223 -12.87 18.83 57.75
CA VAL A 223 -12.75 20.30 57.82
C VAL A 223 -14.11 20.97 57.99
N THR A 224 -15.12 20.51 57.25
CA THR A 224 -16.47 21.10 57.29
C THR A 224 -17.12 20.92 58.68
N LYS A 225 -16.93 19.75 59.31
CA LYS A 225 -17.41 19.50 60.67
C LYS A 225 -16.76 20.42 61.70
N GLY A 226 -15.44 20.64 61.61
CA GLY A 226 -14.72 21.46 62.59
C GLY A 226 -15.16 22.93 62.60
N VAL A 227 -15.46 23.52 61.45
CA VAL A 227 -15.96 24.91 61.35
C VAL A 227 -17.28 25.09 62.11
N HIS A 228 -18.17 24.09 62.03
CA HIS A 228 -19.47 24.12 62.70
C HIS A 228 -19.36 24.13 64.23
N GLU A 229 -18.40 23.38 64.79
CA GLU A 229 -18.19 23.30 66.23
C GLU A 229 -17.63 24.63 66.80
N GLU A 230 -16.75 25.32 66.07
CA GLU A 230 -16.12 26.56 66.51
C GLU A 230 -17.11 27.74 66.58
N ILE A 231 -18.01 27.86 65.60
CA ILE A 231 -19.07 28.87 65.62
C ILE A 231 -19.96 28.69 66.86
N SER A 232 -20.33 27.46 67.19
CA SER A 232 -21.17 27.15 68.35
C SER A 232 -20.54 27.59 69.69
N ARG A 233 -19.21 27.54 69.81
CA ARG A 233 -18.47 27.99 71.01
C ARG A 233 -18.54 29.50 71.23
N MET A 234 -18.38 30.29 70.17
CA MET A 234 -18.36 31.76 70.25
C MET A 234 -19.70 32.32 70.74
N VAL A 235 -20.80 31.73 70.30
CA VAL A 235 -22.16 32.14 70.67
C VAL A 235 -22.37 32.05 72.19
N GLU A 236 -21.89 30.99 72.83
CA GLU A 236 -22.05 30.80 74.28
C GLU A 236 -21.19 31.79 75.11
N ALA A 237 -20.09 32.32 74.56
CA ALA A 237 -19.23 33.31 75.21
C ALA A 237 -19.87 34.71 75.25
N ALA A 238 -20.43 35.17 74.13
CA ALA A 238 -21.12 36.47 74.04
C ALA A 238 -22.31 36.56 75.02
N ARG A 239 -23.02 35.44 75.26
CA ARG A 239 -24.15 35.35 76.21
C ARG A 239 -23.76 35.67 77.66
N ARG A 240 -22.46 35.64 78.02
CA ARG A 240 -21.94 35.95 79.37
C ARG A 240 -21.30 37.33 79.52
N GLY A 241 -21.34 38.19 78.49
CA GLY A 241 -20.78 39.56 78.54
C GLY A 241 -19.27 39.66 78.23
N ASP A 242 -18.61 38.54 77.94
CA ASP A 242 -17.23 38.50 77.45
C ASP A 242 -17.21 38.71 75.93
N LEU A 243 -17.27 39.97 75.52
CA LEU A 243 -17.21 40.37 74.11
C LEU A 243 -15.77 40.40 73.55
N ALA A 244 -14.79 39.89 74.30
CA ALA A 244 -13.39 39.76 73.86
C ALA A 244 -13.08 38.37 73.30
N ALA A 245 -13.88 37.35 73.59
CA ALA A 245 -13.75 36.03 72.99
C ALA A 245 -13.88 36.08 71.46
N ARG A 246 -12.98 35.38 70.74
CA ARG A 246 -12.91 35.34 69.27
C ARG A 246 -12.86 33.90 68.76
N GLY A 247 -13.28 33.71 67.52
CA GLY A 247 -13.08 32.47 66.77
C GLY A 247 -11.63 32.33 66.32
N LYS A 248 -11.17 31.11 66.05
CA LYS A 248 -9.79 30.76 65.68
C LYS A 248 -9.65 30.33 64.20
N PRO A 249 -9.34 31.26 63.28
CA PRO A 249 -9.17 30.94 61.86
C PRO A 249 -8.06 29.92 61.58
N GLU A 250 -7.01 29.89 62.41
CA GLU A 250 -5.82 29.06 62.24
C GLU A 250 -6.08 27.53 62.29
N LEU A 251 -7.27 27.13 62.73
CA LEU A 251 -7.68 25.72 62.78
C LEU A 251 -8.21 25.19 61.44
N PHE A 252 -8.41 26.07 60.45
CA PHE A 252 -9.07 25.73 59.19
C PHE A 252 -8.26 26.21 57.97
N PRO A 253 -8.27 25.46 56.85
CA PRO A 253 -7.59 25.86 55.62
C PRO A 253 -8.49 26.68 54.68
N GLY A 254 -7.91 27.61 53.93
CA GLY A 254 -8.55 28.32 52.82
C GLY A 254 -9.78 29.16 53.22
N GLU A 255 -10.81 29.17 52.38
CA GLU A 255 -12.04 29.96 52.55
C GLU A 255 -12.78 29.66 53.88
N TYR A 256 -12.56 28.49 54.48
CA TYR A 256 -13.13 28.17 55.80
C TYR A 256 -12.54 29.04 56.93
N ALA A 257 -11.26 29.41 56.85
CA ALA A 257 -10.64 30.35 57.79
C ALA A 257 -11.21 31.77 57.61
N GLU A 258 -11.43 32.19 56.36
CA GLU A 258 -11.97 33.51 56.03
C GLU A 258 -13.38 33.70 56.62
N THR A 259 -14.19 32.63 56.68
CA THR A 259 -15.53 32.69 57.27
C THR A 259 -15.48 32.99 58.78
N ILE A 260 -14.59 32.34 59.53
CA ILE A 260 -14.41 32.60 60.96
C ILE A 260 -13.84 34.00 61.20
N GLN A 261 -12.96 34.46 60.31
CA GLN A 261 -12.41 35.81 60.33
C GLN A 261 -13.50 36.88 60.14
N GLY A 262 -14.44 36.70 59.21
CA GLY A 262 -15.54 37.64 58.99
C GLY A 262 -16.45 37.81 60.23
N ILE A 263 -16.69 36.74 60.99
CA ILE A 263 -17.47 36.80 62.25
C ILE A 263 -16.73 37.66 63.30
N ASN A 264 -15.40 37.57 63.36
CA ASN A 264 -14.60 38.40 64.27
C ASN A 264 -14.63 39.89 63.88
N GLU A 265 -14.69 40.20 62.58
CA GLU A 265 -14.77 41.58 62.07
C GLU A 265 -16.07 42.27 62.45
N MET A 266 -17.20 41.55 62.41
CA MET A 266 -18.50 42.09 62.84
C MET A 266 -18.49 42.53 64.31
N LEU A 267 -17.88 41.74 65.21
CA LEU A 267 -17.79 42.09 66.64
C LEU A 267 -16.93 43.34 66.88
N ASN A 268 -15.92 43.58 66.03
CA ASN A 268 -15.12 44.78 66.10
C ASN A 268 -15.92 46.04 65.72
N ALA A 269 -16.88 45.94 64.81
CA ALA A 269 -17.66 47.09 64.34
C ALA A 269 -18.50 47.76 65.46
N ILE A 270 -18.97 46.99 66.45
CA ILE A 270 -19.91 47.47 67.48
C ILE A 270 -19.17 48.09 68.69
N LEU A 271 -18.07 47.49 69.13
CA LEU A 271 -17.36 47.94 70.34
C LEU A 271 -16.49 49.17 70.13
N THR A 272 -16.06 49.38 68.89
CA THR A 272 -15.14 50.44 68.49
C THR A 272 -15.73 51.85 68.76
N PRO A 273 -16.99 52.14 68.35
CA PRO A 273 -17.72 53.36 68.68
C PRO A 273 -17.77 53.79 70.16
N ILE A 274 -17.87 52.85 71.07
CA ILE A 274 -18.13 53.21 72.48
C ILE A 274 -16.82 53.55 73.20
N ARG A 275 -15.73 52.88 72.84
CA ARG A 275 -14.42 53.11 73.45
C ARG A 275 -13.79 54.43 73.01
N ALA A 276 -13.99 54.83 71.76
CA ALA A 276 -13.34 56.04 71.27
C ALA A 276 -13.96 57.31 71.87
N GLY A 277 -15.29 57.39 72.06
CA GLY A 277 -15.92 58.55 72.71
C GLY A 277 -15.28 58.96 74.04
N ASN A 278 -15.06 57.96 74.91
CA ASN A 278 -14.43 58.18 76.22
C ASN A 278 -12.94 58.55 76.16
N ARG A 279 -12.21 58.09 75.14
CA ARG A 279 -10.79 58.44 74.94
C ARG A 279 -10.62 59.94 74.64
N ILE A 280 -11.49 60.49 73.81
CA ILE A 280 -11.37 61.83 73.25
C ILE A 280 -11.57 62.91 74.29
N LEU A 281 -12.59 62.74 75.13
CA LEU A 281 -12.85 63.66 76.25
C LEU A 281 -11.64 63.76 77.20
N GLN A 282 -10.91 62.66 77.42
CA GLN A 282 -9.68 62.70 78.22
C GLN A 282 -8.54 63.44 77.53
N LYS A 283 -8.46 63.44 76.20
CA LYS A 283 -7.41 64.15 75.43
C LYS A 283 -7.63 65.65 75.37
N ILE A 284 -8.85 66.07 75.07
CA ILE A 284 -9.25 67.49 75.07
C ILE A 284 -8.86 68.15 76.41
N SER A 285 -9.08 67.45 77.54
CA SER A 285 -8.73 67.95 78.89
C SER A 285 -7.23 68.19 79.15
N LYS A 286 -6.34 67.72 78.26
CA LYS A 286 -4.87 67.86 78.35
C LYS A 286 -4.28 68.78 77.27
N GLY A 287 -5.12 69.56 76.58
CA GLY A 287 -4.69 70.41 75.46
C GLY A 287 -4.42 69.63 74.17
N ASP A 288 -4.74 68.34 74.14
CA ASP A 288 -4.69 67.49 72.95
C ASP A 288 -6.06 67.52 72.25
N LEU A 289 -6.23 68.50 71.38
CA LEU A 289 -7.40 68.67 70.51
C LEU A 289 -7.21 67.97 69.18
N ARG A 290 -6.37 66.92 69.13
CA ARG A 290 -6.00 66.30 67.87
C ARG A 290 -6.92 65.17 67.50
N GLU A 291 -7.78 64.73 68.42
CA GLU A 291 -8.69 63.65 68.13
C GLU A 291 -10.11 64.07 68.49
N ARG A 292 -11.01 63.73 67.57
CA ARG A 292 -12.45 63.80 67.76
C ARG A 292 -13.01 62.41 68.04
N VAL A 293 -14.27 62.36 68.46
CA VAL A 293 -14.99 61.09 68.48
C VAL A 293 -15.26 60.71 67.02
N GLU A 294 -14.39 59.87 66.46
CA GLU A 294 -14.26 59.75 64.99
C GLU A 294 -14.86 58.51 64.38
N ILE A 295 -14.59 57.37 65.01
CA ILE A 295 -15.33 56.11 64.90
C ILE A 295 -16.72 56.29 64.30
N GLU A 296 -16.96 55.52 63.25
CA GLU A 296 -18.18 55.66 62.48
C GLU A 296 -19.36 55.15 63.31
N CYS A 297 -20.21 56.11 63.61
CA CYS A 297 -21.21 56.02 64.63
C CYS A 297 -22.52 56.37 63.94
N ILE A 298 -23.29 55.35 63.60
CA ILE A 298 -24.57 55.46 62.92
C ILE A 298 -25.70 55.37 63.95
N GLY A 299 -26.78 56.11 63.69
CA GLY A 299 -27.92 56.18 64.62
C GLY A 299 -27.55 56.86 65.94
N ASP A 300 -27.75 56.16 67.06
CA ASP A 300 -27.61 56.76 68.38
C ASP A 300 -26.16 57.01 68.83
N HIS A 301 -25.17 56.33 68.24
CA HIS A 301 -23.76 56.67 68.48
C HIS A 301 -23.37 58.04 67.88
N ALA A 302 -24.10 58.53 66.87
CA ALA A 302 -23.80 59.80 66.19
C ALA A 302 -24.01 61.02 67.11
N LYS A 303 -25.14 61.03 67.85
CA LYS A 303 -25.50 62.15 68.73
C LYS A 303 -24.48 62.39 69.84
N ILE A 304 -23.89 61.31 70.38
CA ILE A 304 -22.87 61.36 71.43
C ILE A 304 -21.55 61.92 70.87
N LYS A 305 -21.20 61.48 69.67
CA LYS A 305 -20.09 62.04 68.91
C LYS A 305 -20.25 63.56 68.74
N ASP A 306 -21.43 64.04 68.32
CA ASP A 306 -21.67 65.44 67.96
C ASP A 306 -21.46 66.43 69.13
N GLY A 307 -21.92 66.11 70.34
CA GLY A 307 -21.79 67.00 71.50
C GLY A 307 -20.35 67.18 72.00
N ILE A 308 -19.55 66.11 72.01
CA ILE A 308 -18.12 66.15 72.36
C ILE A 308 -17.34 66.95 71.30
N ASN A 309 -17.81 66.85 70.07
CA ASN A 309 -17.23 67.44 68.91
C ASN A 309 -17.43 68.96 68.83
N ALA A 310 -18.52 69.53 69.35
CA ALA A 310 -18.73 70.98 69.35
C ALA A 310 -17.73 71.75 70.25
N VAL A 311 -17.32 71.15 71.38
CA VAL A 311 -16.30 71.72 72.29
C VAL A 311 -14.90 71.62 71.66
N TYR A 312 -14.61 70.50 71.00
CA TYR A 312 -13.46 70.40 70.11
C TYR A 312 -13.50 71.51 69.05
N ASP A 313 -14.66 71.77 68.43
CA ASP A 313 -14.76 72.67 67.28
C ASP A 313 -14.34 74.09 67.64
N TRP A 314 -14.80 74.68 68.74
CA TRP A 314 -14.43 76.06 69.06
C TRP A 314 -12.93 76.26 69.35
N LEU A 315 -12.33 75.37 70.14
CA LEU A 315 -10.89 75.44 70.43
C LEU A 315 -10.06 75.08 69.20
N SER A 316 -10.58 74.18 68.36
CA SER A 316 -9.99 73.87 67.07
C SER A 316 -10.13 75.03 66.12
N GLU A 317 -11.22 75.81 66.13
CA GLU A 317 -11.38 76.99 65.26
C GLU A 317 -10.34 78.07 65.57
N LEU A 318 -9.98 78.25 66.84
CA LEU A 318 -8.91 79.15 67.25
C LEU A 318 -7.53 78.64 66.79
N ILE A 319 -7.20 77.37 67.05
CA ILE A 319 -5.97 76.74 66.53
C ILE A 319 -5.96 76.80 65.01
N ARG A 320 -7.10 76.51 64.38
CA ARG A 320 -7.27 76.48 62.94
C ARG A 320 -7.11 77.85 62.36
N TYR A 321 -7.57 78.92 63.00
CA TYR A 321 -7.33 80.26 62.48
C TYR A 321 -5.84 80.60 62.49
N VAL A 322 -5.16 80.40 63.62
CA VAL A 322 -3.71 80.65 63.73
C VAL A 322 -2.91 79.72 62.81
N THR A 323 -3.32 78.46 62.70
CA THR A 323 -2.74 77.46 61.81
C THR A 323 -3.00 77.82 60.34
N ARG A 324 -4.21 78.26 59.96
CA ARG A 324 -4.56 78.73 58.62
C ARG A 324 -3.71 79.90 58.19
N ILE A 325 -3.49 80.87 59.07
CA ILE A 325 -2.56 81.96 58.79
C ILE A 325 -1.13 81.42 58.62
N SER A 326 -0.68 80.46 59.45
CA SER A 326 0.65 79.86 59.30
C SER A 326 0.81 78.95 58.08
N GLU A 327 -0.28 78.35 57.61
CA GLU A 327 -0.35 77.52 56.40
C GLU A 327 -0.51 78.35 55.12
N GLY A 328 -0.70 79.67 55.22
CA GLY A 328 -0.78 80.56 54.06
C GLY A 328 -2.20 81.01 53.67
N ASP A 329 -3.25 80.66 54.42
CA ASP A 329 -4.61 81.14 54.15
C ASP A 329 -4.83 82.55 54.72
N MET A 330 -4.62 83.53 53.85
CA MET A 330 -4.72 84.95 54.21
C MET A 330 -6.11 85.55 54.01
N THR A 331 -7.10 84.73 53.71
CA THR A 331 -8.51 85.14 53.72
C THR A 331 -9.20 84.72 55.01
N ALA A 332 -8.49 83.98 55.86
CA ALA A 332 -9.02 83.52 57.13
C ALA A 332 -9.57 84.71 57.91
N ASP A 333 -10.85 84.62 58.20
CA ASP A 333 -11.55 85.51 59.10
C ASP A 333 -11.69 84.77 60.42
N PHE A 334 -11.43 85.48 61.51
CA PHE A 334 -11.54 84.92 62.84
C PHE A 334 -12.64 85.64 63.53
N GLN A 335 -13.79 85.03 63.73
CA GLN A 335 -14.89 85.76 64.34
C GLN A 335 -14.61 86.02 65.81
N LYS A 336 -14.94 87.25 66.23
CA LYS A 336 -14.90 87.63 67.63
C LYS A 336 -15.84 86.71 68.42
N ALA A 337 -15.31 85.87 69.30
CA ALA A 337 -16.07 84.81 69.97
C ALA A 337 -17.13 85.39 70.94
N SER A 338 -16.89 86.58 71.45
CA SER A 338 -17.85 87.42 72.17
C SER A 338 -17.38 88.88 72.21
N GLU A 339 -18.24 89.82 72.62
CA GLU A 339 -17.87 91.23 72.81
C GLU A 339 -16.58 91.43 73.65
N ASN A 340 -16.27 90.52 74.59
CA ASN A 340 -15.11 90.56 75.49
C ASN A 340 -13.87 89.80 74.96
N ASP A 341 -13.86 89.35 73.70
CA ASP A 341 -12.73 88.62 73.11
C ASP A 341 -11.47 89.49 73.02
N GLN A 342 -10.39 89.01 73.65
CA GLN A 342 -9.10 89.69 73.75
C GLN A 342 -8.05 89.22 72.70
N ILE A 343 -8.38 88.24 71.84
CA ILE A 343 -7.42 87.56 70.93
C ILE A 343 -7.51 88.06 69.47
N TYR A 344 -8.62 88.66 69.05
CA TYR A 344 -8.94 88.99 67.65
C TYR A 344 -7.97 89.99 66.96
N GLU A 345 -7.79 91.20 67.51
CA GLU A 345 -7.16 92.34 66.79
C GLU A 345 -5.71 92.09 66.33
N PRO A 346 -4.79 91.58 67.17
CA PRO A 346 -3.40 91.37 66.76
C PRO A 346 -3.22 90.34 65.62
N LEU A 347 -4.11 89.36 65.49
CA LEU A 347 -3.98 88.32 64.47
C LEU A 347 -4.37 88.80 63.05
N ILE A 348 -5.23 89.81 62.96
CA ILE A 348 -5.71 90.36 61.68
C ILE A 348 -4.61 91.13 60.94
N LEU A 349 -3.79 91.93 61.65
CA LEU A 349 -2.70 92.70 61.03
C LEU A 349 -1.60 91.80 60.42
N MET A 350 -1.32 90.65 61.04
CA MET A 350 -0.32 89.68 60.56
C MET A 350 -0.72 89.07 59.21
N ARG A 351 -2.00 88.72 59.06
CA ARG A 351 -2.59 88.13 57.85
C ARG A 351 -2.41 89.03 56.62
N ASP A 352 -2.74 90.31 56.75
CA ASP A 352 -2.91 91.19 55.61
C ASP A 352 -1.60 91.46 54.85
N ASN A 353 -0.45 91.45 55.53
CA ASN A 353 0.86 91.57 54.90
C ASN A 353 1.24 90.33 54.07
N ILE A 354 0.97 89.12 54.57
CA ILE A 354 1.29 87.88 53.85
C ILE A 354 0.37 87.71 52.63
N LYS A 355 -0.89 88.18 52.72
CA LYS A 355 -1.86 88.15 51.61
C LYS A 355 -1.34 88.81 50.33
N SER A 356 -0.62 89.92 50.48
CA SER A 356 -0.14 90.73 49.35
C SER A 356 0.88 89.96 48.51
N VAL A 357 1.81 89.25 49.15
CA VAL A 357 2.87 88.48 48.45
C VAL A 357 2.29 87.27 47.72
N ILE A 358 1.35 86.57 48.35
CA ILE A 358 0.65 85.42 47.72
C ILE A 358 -0.06 85.84 46.44
N SER A 359 -0.62 87.05 46.40
CA SER A 359 -1.31 87.56 45.21
C SER A 359 -0.38 87.65 43.99
N ASP A 360 0.86 88.12 44.16
CA ASP A 360 1.82 88.23 43.06
C ASP A 360 2.35 86.85 42.62
N VAL A 361 2.52 85.91 43.56
CA VAL A 361 2.87 84.51 43.23
C VAL A 361 1.75 83.83 42.45
N ASN A 362 0.50 83.97 42.88
CA ASN A 362 -0.65 83.38 42.18
C ASN A 362 -0.80 83.92 40.75
N MET A 363 -0.53 85.20 40.51
CA MET A 363 -0.52 85.76 39.15
C MET A 363 0.46 85.01 38.23
N LEU A 364 1.66 84.71 38.73
CA LEU A 364 2.68 83.97 37.98
C LEU A 364 2.33 82.49 37.79
N VAL A 365 1.76 81.85 38.83
CA VAL A 365 1.28 80.46 38.75
C VAL A 365 0.17 80.34 37.72
N THR A 366 -0.84 81.22 37.75
CA THR A 366 -1.92 81.22 36.76
C THR A 366 -1.37 81.40 35.35
N ALA A 367 -0.45 82.34 35.13
CA ALA A 367 0.19 82.50 33.84
C ALA A 367 0.98 81.25 33.41
N GLY A 368 1.65 80.58 34.35
CA GLY A 368 2.31 79.29 34.14
C GLY A 368 1.34 78.18 33.70
N THR A 369 0.24 78.01 34.42
CA THR A 369 -0.78 76.99 34.12
C THR A 369 -1.53 77.26 32.82
N GLU A 370 -1.70 78.52 32.44
CA GLU A 370 -2.32 78.93 31.17
C GLU A 370 -1.34 78.87 29.97
N GLY A 371 -0.09 78.41 30.18
CA GLY A 371 0.95 78.37 29.15
C GLY A 371 1.49 79.75 28.75
N LYS A 372 1.13 80.81 29.46
CA LYS A 372 1.61 82.19 29.27
C LYS A 372 2.92 82.41 30.01
N LEU A 373 3.93 81.63 29.66
CA LEU A 373 5.21 81.55 30.38
C LEU A 373 6.07 82.85 30.37
N MET A 374 5.62 83.89 29.66
CA MET A 374 6.28 85.19 29.55
C MET A 374 5.86 86.23 30.62
N THR A 375 4.88 85.94 31.47
CA THR A 375 4.38 86.89 32.50
C THR A 375 5.35 87.05 33.67
N ARG A 376 5.51 88.26 34.23
CA ARG A 376 6.41 88.59 35.35
C ARG A 376 5.70 89.47 36.41
N ALA A 377 6.06 89.36 37.69
CA ALA A 377 5.47 90.12 38.80
C ALA A 377 6.27 91.40 39.14
N ASP A 378 5.62 92.43 39.69
CA ASP A 378 6.18 93.77 39.99
C ASP A 378 6.76 93.87 41.42
N PRO A 379 8.10 93.96 41.58
CA PRO A 379 8.72 93.98 42.91
C PRO A 379 8.47 95.24 43.75
N SER A 380 7.95 96.33 43.18
CA SER A 380 7.87 97.63 43.87
C SER A 380 6.80 97.72 44.98
N LYS A 381 5.89 96.73 45.07
CA LYS A 381 4.72 96.71 45.98
C LYS A 381 4.99 96.18 47.40
N HIS A 382 6.17 95.66 47.67
CA HIS A 382 6.50 94.97 48.93
C HIS A 382 7.66 95.66 49.68
N GLN A 383 7.71 95.50 51.01
CA GLN A 383 8.80 95.99 51.86
C GLN A 383 9.53 94.85 52.58
N GLY A 384 10.80 95.06 52.91
CA GLY A 384 11.63 94.05 53.58
C GLY A 384 11.85 92.80 52.71
N ASP A 385 11.91 91.63 53.33
CA ASP A 385 12.25 90.38 52.65
C ASP A 385 11.19 89.90 51.65
N TYR A 386 9.94 90.37 51.77
CA TYR A 386 8.87 90.07 50.82
C TYR A 386 9.17 90.56 49.39
N ARG A 387 9.94 91.64 49.20
CA ARG A 387 10.35 92.15 47.87
C ARG A 387 11.38 91.25 47.18
N LYS A 388 12.37 90.76 47.93
CA LYS A 388 13.45 89.91 47.39
C LYS A 388 12.91 88.59 46.79
N ILE A 389 11.82 88.07 47.35
CA ILE A 389 11.16 86.84 46.87
C ILE A 389 10.66 87.01 45.42
N ILE A 390 10.01 88.13 45.10
CA ILE A 390 9.43 88.37 43.77
C ILE A 390 10.51 88.49 42.66
N GLU A 391 11.64 89.16 42.95
CA GLU A 391 12.75 89.28 41.99
C GLU A 391 13.40 87.92 41.65
N GLY A 392 13.51 87.02 42.63
CA GLY A 392 14.07 85.67 42.43
C GLY A 392 13.19 84.75 41.58
N ILE A 393 11.86 84.82 41.74
CA ILE A 393 10.92 83.99 40.97
C ILE A 393 11.00 84.33 39.47
N ASN A 394 11.06 85.61 39.11
CA ASN A 394 11.14 86.05 37.71
C ASN A 394 12.36 85.47 36.96
N LYS A 395 13.55 85.46 37.58
CA LYS A 395 14.79 84.95 36.97
C LYS A 395 14.77 83.43 36.74
N THR A 396 14.08 82.69 37.60
CA THR A 396 13.97 81.23 37.47
C THR A 396 13.15 80.84 36.23
N LEU A 397 12.07 81.58 35.95
CA LEU A 397 11.23 81.33 34.77
C LEU A 397 11.99 81.51 33.45
N ASP A 398 12.86 82.51 33.34
CA ASP A 398 13.65 82.74 32.12
C ASP A 398 14.55 81.54 31.75
N THR A 399 15.07 80.83 32.75
CA THR A 399 16.02 79.72 32.56
C THR A 399 15.35 78.44 32.05
N VAL A 400 14.03 78.29 32.23
CA VAL A 400 13.26 77.09 31.86
C VAL A 400 12.52 77.26 30.54
N VAL A 401 12.00 78.45 30.26
CA VAL A 401 11.09 78.69 29.12
C VAL A 401 11.81 78.63 27.77
N ILE A 402 13.07 79.07 27.72
CA ILE A 402 13.84 79.16 26.47
C ILE A 402 14.10 77.76 25.87
N PRO A 403 14.63 76.77 26.60
CA PRO A 403 14.85 75.42 26.05
C PRO A 403 13.58 74.67 25.65
N VAL A 404 12.50 74.80 26.42
CA VAL A 404 11.22 74.13 26.14
C VAL A 404 10.63 74.58 24.80
N ARG A 405 10.75 75.86 24.46
CA ARG A 405 10.25 76.39 23.19
C ARG A 405 11.00 75.80 21.99
N GLU A 406 12.32 75.74 22.05
CA GLU A 406 13.10 75.16 20.96
C GLU A 406 12.78 73.67 20.76
N ALA A 407 12.58 72.93 21.87
CA ALA A 407 12.14 71.54 21.82
C ALA A 407 10.80 71.34 21.11
N MET A 408 9.85 72.26 21.34
CA MET A 408 8.55 72.24 20.67
C MET A 408 8.70 72.50 19.17
N ASP A 409 9.58 73.41 18.76
CA ASP A 409 9.81 73.74 17.35
C ASP A 409 10.45 72.53 16.60
N VAL A 410 11.45 71.87 17.18
CA VAL A 410 12.04 70.64 16.61
C VAL A 410 11.02 69.51 16.54
N SER A 411 10.23 69.30 17.60
CA SER A 411 9.19 68.26 17.63
C SER A 411 8.11 68.48 16.56
N ASN A 412 7.76 69.74 16.28
CA ASN A 412 6.79 70.08 15.23
C ASN A 412 7.33 69.77 13.83
N GLU A 413 8.63 69.99 13.59
CA GLU A 413 9.29 69.59 12.33
C GLU A 413 9.31 68.05 12.18
N TYR A 414 9.56 67.30 13.25
CA TYR A 414 9.51 65.83 13.23
C TYR A 414 8.09 65.32 12.94
N ALA A 415 7.06 65.94 13.51
CA ALA A 415 5.66 65.64 13.19
C ALA A 415 5.32 65.91 11.71
N GLY A 416 6.04 66.86 11.08
CA GLY A 416 5.97 67.15 9.65
C GLY A 416 6.82 66.25 8.75
N TYR A 417 7.31 65.11 9.26
CA TYR A 417 8.23 64.18 8.57
C TYR A 417 9.60 64.78 8.21
N ASN A 418 10.02 65.87 8.88
CA ASN A 418 11.32 66.49 8.67
C ASN A 418 12.30 66.11 9.78
N PHE A 419 12.90 64.93 9.66
CA PHE A 419 13.88 64.41 10.62
C PHE A 419 15.29 65.02 10.45
N THR A 420 15.46 65.98 9.54
CA THR A 420 16.72 66.74 9.39
C THR A 420 16.86 67.90 10.38
N LYS A 421 15.76 68.35 11.01
CA LYS A 421 15.78 69.46 11.98
C LYS A 421 16.53 69.06 13.26
N ARG A 422 17.30 70.00 13.80
CA ARG A 422 18.05 69.87 15.06
C ARG A 422 17.79 71.07 15.96
N MET A 423 18.04 70.91 17.26
CA MET A 423 17.93 71.97 18.27
C MET A 423 18.94 73.10 18.01
N ASP A 424 18.52 74.36 18.13
CA ASP A 424 19.36 75.54 17.86
C ASP A 424 20.58 75.65 18.79
N THR A 425 21.76 75.48 18.20
CA THR A 425 23.06 75.61 18.89
C THR A 425 23.40 77.03 19.37
N ALA A 426 22.65 78.06 18.96
CA ALA A 426 22.87 79.44 19.40
C ALA A 426 22.32 79.73 20.82
N LEU A 427 21.47 78.85 21.37
CA LEU A 427 20.92 78.97 22.72
C LEU A 427 21.84 78.34 23.78
N VAL A 428 21.83 78.89 24.99
CA VAL A 428 22.65 78.38 26.09
C VAL A 428 21.87 77.33 26.88
N TYR A 429 22.24 76.08 26.71
CA TYR A 429 21.74 74.96 27.51
C TYR A 429 22.75 74.65 28.62
N SER A 430 22.30 74.59 29.87
CA SER A 430 23.14 74.29 31.04
C SER A 430 22.54 73.15 31.85
N GLY A 431 23.38 72.26 32.38
CA GLY A 431 22.94 71.07 33.11
C GLY A 431 22.11 70.15 32.23
N ASP A 432 21.01 69.61 32.78
CA ASP A 432 20.13 68.61 32.16
C ASP A 432 19.61 69.01 30.76
N TRP A 433 19.57 70.31 30.43
CA TRP A 433 19.15 70.76 29.10
C TRP A 433 20.11 70.37 27.97
N GLN A 434 21.39 70.12 28.26
CA GLN A 434 22.36 69.64 27.26
C GLN A 434 22.10 68.17 26.88
N ASP A 435 21.81 67.34 27.89
CA ASP A 435 21.46 65.94 27.66
C ASP A 435 20.14 65.83 26.88
N PHE A 436 19.18 66.71 27.18
CA PHE A 436 17.92 66.80 26.43
C PHE A 436 18.12 67.23 24.96
N GLN A 437 18.97 68.23 24.70
CA GLN A 437 19.33 68.63 23.33
C GLN A 437 19.84 67.43 22.52
N LYS A 438 20.83 66.73 23.06
CA LYS A 438 21.45 65.59 22.41
C LYS A 438 20.43 64.47 22.14
N ALA A 439 19.60 64.13 23.14
CA ALA A 439 18.61 63.07 22.99
C ALA A 439 17.61 63.36 21.85
N LEU A 440 17.14 64.61 21.70
CA LEU A 440 16.21 64.97 20.66
C LEU A 440 16.86 64.95 19.26
N ASP A 441 18.12 65.40 19.17
CA ASP A 441 18.90 65.35 17.92
C ASP A 441 19.22 63.91 17.47
N ASP A 442 19.54 63.02 18.42
CA ASP A 442 19.81 61.59 18.18
C ASP A 442 18.56 60.87 17.62
N VAL A 443 17.35 61.25 18.07
CA VAL A 443 16.09 60.74 17.49
C VAL A 443 16.00 61.07 16.00
N GLY A 444 16.32 62.31 15.60
CA GLY A 444 16.36 62.70 14.19
C GLY A 444 17.36 61.88 13.39
N HIS A 445 18.56 61.63 13.93
CA HIS A 445 19.59 60.84 13.25
C HIS A 445 19.17 59.38 13.03
N HIS A 446 18.70 58.70 14.08
CA HIS A 446 18.36 57.28 13.99
C HIS A 446 17.14 57.01 13.10
N VAL A 447 16.14 57.89 13.14
CA VAL A 447 14.97 57.77 12.26
C VAL A 447 15.36 57.99 10.79
N SER A 448 16.18 59.00 10.50
CA SER A 448 16.72 59.22 9.14
C SER A 448 17.48 58.00 8.61
N GLU A 449 18.39 57.45 9.41
CA GLU A 449 19.19 56.28 9.01
C GLU A 449 18.32 55.05 8.72
N ALA A 450 17.32 54.78 9.57
CA ALA A 450 16.40 53.66 9.37
C ALA A 450 15.60 53.79 8.06
N ILE A 451 15.11 54.99 7.74
CA ILE A 451 14.33 55.24 6.52
C ILE A 451 15.19 55.05 5.27
N VAL A 452 16.44 55.51 5.28
CA VAL A 452 17.38 55.30 4.16
C VAL A 452 17.62 53.80 3.90
N ILE A 453 17.79 53.01 4.96
CA ILE A 453 17.94 51.55 4.85
C ILE A 453 16.67 50.91 4.27
N ILE A 454 15.48 51.30 4.75
CA ILE A 454 14.19 50.80 4.24
C ILE A 454 14.03 51.12 2.75
N ALA A 455 14.34 52.35 2.33
CA ALA A 455 14.26 52.77 0.92
C ALA A 455 15.15 51.90 0.02
N LYS A 456 16.39 51.63 0.45
CA LYS A 456 17.31 50.73 -0.28
C LYS A 456 16.79 49.29 -0.36
N GLN A 457 16.16 48.79 0.70
CA GLN A 457 15.61 47.44 0.72
C GLN A 457 14.40 47.29 -0.22
N ILE A 458 13.60 48.35 -0.38
CA ILE A 458 12.47 48.38 -1.33
C ILE A 458 12.96 48.32 -2.78
N GLU A 459 14.07 49.01 -3.11
CA GLU A 459 14.68 48.94 -4.45
C GLU A 459 15.13 47.52 -4.80
N VAL A 460 15.80 46.84 -3.86
CA VAL A 460 16.19 45.42 -4.01
C VAL A 460 14.96 44.53 -4.20
N LEU A 461 13.89 44.77 -3.44
CA LEU A 461 12.64 44.01 -3.54
C LEU A 461 11.98 44.17 -4.92
N ASN A 462 11.97 45.39 -5.49
CA ASN A 462 11.42 45.64 -6.83
C ASN A 462 12.19 44.87 -7.91
N HIS A 463 13.53 44.93 -7.90
CA HIS A 463 14.34 44.17 -8.85
C HIS A 463 14.12 42.66 -8.71
N ALA A 464 14.01 42.15 -7.48
CA ALA A 464 13.70 40.74 -7.24
C ALA A 464 12.32 40.35 -7.79
N ALA A 465 11.31 41.21 -7.63
CA ALA A 465 9.96 40.97 -8.15
C ALA A 465 9.93 40.97 -9.69
N GLU A 466 10.62 41.90 -10.36
CA GLU A 466 10.74 41.92 -11.83
C GLU A 466 11.43 40.66 -12.37
N GLN A 467 12.55 40.27 -11.78
CA GLN A 467 13.28 39.06 -12.17
C GLN A 467 12.43 37.80 -11.98
N ALA A 468 11.71 37.72 -10.87
CA ALA A 468 10.83 36.59 -10.60
C ALA A 468 9.61 36.56 -11.55
N SER A 469 9.08 37.72 -11.95
CA SER A 469 8.04 37.81 -13.00
C SER A 469 8.51 37.27 -14.35
N SER A 470 9.74 37.61 -14.77
CA SER A 470 10.33 37.07 -16.01
C SER A 470 10.49 35.55 -15.91
N SER A 471 10.99 35.06 -14.78
CA SER A 471 11.19 33.62 -14.55
C SER A 471 9.87 32.84 -14.63
N ILE A 472 8.78 33.42 -14.11
CA ILE A 472 7.43 32.85 -14.20
C ILE A 472 6.96 32.69 -15.64
N THR A 473 7.22 33.66 -16.51
CA THR A 473 6.84 33.58 -17.93
C THR A 473 7.58 32.45 -18.64
N ASP A 474 8.86 32.28 -18.34
CA ASP A 474 9.68 31.19 -18.88
C ASP A 474 9.19 29.82 -18.41
N VAL A 475 8.90 29.67 -17.10
CA VAL A 475 8.38 28.41 -16.55
C VAL A 475 6.99 28.11 -17.11
N SER A 476 6.11 29.10 -17.25
CA SER A 476 4.77 28.95 -17.83
C SER A 476 4.84 28.40 -19.26
N SER A 477 5.71 28.98 -20.09
CA SER A 477 5.95 28.53 -21.46
C SER A 477 6.52 27.11 -21.50
N GLY A 478 7.44 26.80 -20.58
CA GLY A 478 8.00 25.45 -20.41
C GLY A 478 6.97 24.40 -20.04
N SER A 479 6.07 24.71 -19.10
CA SER A 479 4.96 23.82 -18.70
C SER A 479 3.99 23.56 -19.85
N ALA A 480 3.64 24.59 -20.63
CA ALA A 480 2.77 24.43 -21.80
C ALA A 480 3.40 23.52 -22.87
N LEU A 481 4.69 23.70 -23.15
CA LEU A 481 5.43 22.85 -24.09
C LEU A 481 5.54 21.41 -23.58
N LEU A 482 5.75 21.20 -22.29
CA LEU A 482 5.78 19.88 -21.65
C LEU A 482 4.46 19.13 -21.80
N ALA A 483 3.33 19.82 -21.60
CA ALA A 483 2.00 19.24 -21.81
C ALA A 483 1.80 18.80 -23.27
N GLU A 484 2.23 19.61 -24.24
CA GLU A 484 2.17 19.27 -25.67
C GLU A 484 3.06 18.06 -26.02
N ILE A 485 4.29 18.02 -25.51
CA ILE A 485 5.21 16.89 -25.72
C ILE A 485 4.61 15.61 -25.14
N ALA A 486 4.05 15.68 -23.94
CA ALA A 486 3.41 14.55 -23.28
C ALA A 486 2.22 14.03 -24.10
N GLN A 487 1.35 14.90 -24.61
CA GLN A 487 0.26 14.52 -25.50
C GLN A 487 0.78 13.79 -26.76
N ASN A 488 1.85 14.30 -27.37
CA ASN A 488 2.48 13.70 -28.53
C ASN A 488 3.10 12.33 -28.23
N VAL A 489 3.73 12.15 -27.07
CA VAL A 489 4.25 10.85 -26.62
C VAL A 489 3.12 9.85 -26.43
N SER A 490 1.99 10.27 -25.83
CA SER A 490 0.81 9.42 -25.66
C SER A 490 0.27 8.93 -27.01
N MET A 491 0.08 9.83 -27.98
CA MET A 491 -0.37 9.46 -29.33
C MET A 491 0.60 8.50 -30.03
N LYS A 492 1.91 8.74 -29.92
CA LYS A 492 2.92 7.85 -30.52
C LYS A 492 2.97 6.49 -29.83
N ALA A 493 2.73 6.43 -28.53
CA ALA A 493 2.62 5.18 -27.80
C ALA A 493 1.38 4.38 -28.25
N GLU A 494 0.22 5.01 -28.41
CA GLU A 494 -0.96 4.35 -28.99
C GLU A 494 -0.69 3.80 -30.39
N GLN A 495 -0.08 4.61 -31.27
CA GLN A 495 0.35 4.14 -32.61
C GLN A 495 1.35 2.98 -32.53
N GLY A 496 2.24 2.99 -31.55
CA GLY A 496 3.16 1.89 -31.27
C GLY A 496 2.43 0.61 -30.88
N GLY A 497 1.38 0.71 -30.07
CA GLY A 497 0.52 -0.42 -29.67
C GLY A 497 -0.22 -1.04 -30.86
N ASP A 498 -0.71 -0.21 -31.79
CA ASP A 498 -1.31 -0.68 -33.04
C ASP A 498 -0.29 -1.44 -33.90
N GLY A 499 0.95 -0.93 -33.99
CA GLY A 499 2.06 -1.59 -34.68
C GLY A 499 2.40 -2.95 -34.07
N LEU A 500 2.46 -3.05 -32.75
CA LEU A 500 2.71 -4.32 -32.05
C LEU A 500 1.58 -5.33 -32.28
N SER A 501 0.33 -4.89 -32.32
CA SER A 501 -0.81 -5.74 -32.65
C SER A 501 -0.71 -6.32 -34.07
N GLN A 502 -0.19 -5.56 -35.03
CA GLN A 502 0.09 -6.07 -36.38
C GLN A 502 1.20 -7.11 -36.38
N ILE A 503 2.27 -6.88 -35.61
CA ILE A 503 3.37 -7.85 -35.49
C ILE A 503 2.86 -9.15 -34.84
N LEU A 504 2.03 -9.08 -33.79
CA LEU A 504 1.43 -10.28 -33.18
C LEU A 504 0.65 -11.12 -34.20
N ARG A 505 -0.16 -10.48 -35.05
CA ARG A 505 -0.86 -11.20 -36.14
C ARG A 505 0.11 -11.85 -37.12
N ALA A 506 1.18 -11.15 -37.50
CA ALA A 506 2.21 -11.72 -38.37
C ALA A 506 2.95 -12.90 -37.71
N MET A 507 3.15 -12.88 -36.39
CA MET A 507 3.75 -14.00 -35.64
C MET A 507 2.80 -15.20 -35.58
N GLU A 508 1.50 -14.98 -35.44
CA GLU A 508 0.48 -16.02 -35.50
C GLU A 508 0.44 -16.68 -36.89
N ASP A 509 0.48 -15.89 -37.96
CA ASP A 509 0.63 -16.40 -39.33
C ASP A 509 1.95 -17.16 -39.51
N LEU A 510 3.05 -16.71 -38.91
CA LEU A 510 4.33 -17.42 -38.95
C LEU A 510 4.25 -18.78 -38.24
N ALA A 511 3.56 -18.85 -37.09
CA ALA A 511 3.35 -20.10 -36.35
C ALA A 511 2.63 -21.15 -37.20
N VAL A 512 1.57 -20.72 -37.90
CA VAL A 512 0.83 -21.58 -38.84
C VAL A 512 1.76 -22.06 -39.96
N ASN A 513 2.54 -21.17 -40.57
CA ASN A 513 3.47 -21.53 -41.65
C ASN A 513 4.56 -22.51 -41.17
N VAL A 514 5.09 -22.35 -39.95
CA VAL A 514 6.07 -23.27 -39.37
C VAL A 514 5.47 -24.67 -39.16
N SER A 515 4.22 -24.73 -38.66
CA SER A 515 3.48 -25.98 -38.51
C SER A 515 3.26 -26.68 -39.86
N ASP A 516 2.91 -25.92 -40.89
CA ASP A 516 2.73 -26.43 -42.26
C ASP A 516 4.03 -27.00 -42.85
N VAL A 517 5.17 -26.31 -42.63
CA VAL A 517 6.48 -26.80 -43.07
C VAL A 517 6.86 -28.10 -42.37
N SER A 518 6.62 -28.20 -41.06
CA SER A 518 6.88 -29.43 -40.30
C SER A 518 6.03 -30.61 -40.80
N THR A 519 4.73 -30.37 -41.04
CA THR A 519 3.81 -31.37 -41.59
C THR A 519 4.25 -31.85 -42.97
N ARG A 520 4.60 -30.92 -43.86
CA ARG A 520 5.11 -31.25 -45.21
C ARG A 520 6.43 -32.01 -45.17
N ALA A 521 7.33 -31.69 -44.25
CA ALA A 521 8.57 -32.45 -44.07
C ALA A 521 8.27 -33.91 -43.68
N GLY A 522 7.28 -34.12 -42.80
CA GLY A 522 6.77 -35.45 -42.45
C GLY A 522 6.19 -36.21 -43.65
N GLU A 523 5.38 -35.55 -44.48
CA GLU A 523 4.82 -36.14 -45.71
C GLU A 523 5.92 -36.55 -46.70
N VAL A 524 6.93 -35.69 -46.93
CA VAL A 524 8.05 -36.02 -47.83
C VAL A 524 8.88 -37.18 -47.29
N ASN A 525 9.08 -37.28 -45.97
CA ASN A 525 9.74 -38.42 -45.35
C ASN A 525 8.96 -39.73 -45.58
N GLN A 526 7.63 -39.71 -45.46
CA GLN A 526 6.77 -40.85 -45.76
C GLN A 526 6.89 -41.27 -47.23
N ILE A 527 6.78 -40.32 -48.16
CA ILE A 527 6.93 -40.58 -49.61
C ILE A 527 8.33 -41.12 -49.95
N SER A 528 9.36 -40.61 -49.28
CA SER A 528 10.73 -41.09 -49.44
C SER A 528 10.85 -42.54 -48.98
N SER A 529 10.27 -42.91 -47.84
CA SER A 529 10.23 -44.30 -47.36
C SER A 529 9.54 -45.23 -48.37
N GLU A 530 8.38 -44.83 -48.90
CA GLU A 530 7.66 -45.61 -49.91
C GLU A 530 8.45 -45.75 -51.22
N THR A 531 9.11 -44.69 -51.66
CA THR A 531 9.97 -44.69 -52.86
C THR A 531 11.19 -45.61 -52.67
N ASN A 532 11.76 -45.64 -51.47
CA ASN A 532 12.87 -46.53 -51.12
C ASN A 532 12.45 -48.00 -51.23
N GLU A 533 11.29 -48.36 -50.67
CA GLU A 533 10.74 -49.71 -50.75
C GLU A 533 10.42 -50.13 -52.19
N LEU A 534 9.81 -49.23 -52.99
CA LEU A 534 9.57 -49.47 -54.41
C LEU A 534 10.87 -49.65 -55.20
N SER A 535 11.91 -48.89 -54.88
CA SER A 535 13.22 -48.99 -55.53
C SER A 535 13.95 -50.28 -55.18
N LYS A 536 13.89 -50.72 -53.91
CA LYS A 536 14.37 -52.04 -53.50
C LYS A 536 13.64 -53.16 -54.22
N LYS A 537 12.31 -53.06 -54.33
CA LYS A 537 11.50 -54.02 -55.09
C LYS A 537 11.87 -54.03 -56.57
N GLY A 538 12.06 -52.86 -57.18
CA GLY A 538 12.54 -52.71 -58.57
C GLY A 538 13.91 -53.34 -58.78
N SER A 539 14.85 -53.11 -57.86
CA SER A 539 16.18 -53.74 -57.85
C SER A 539 16.07 -55.26 -57.78
N SER A 540 15.24 -55.80 -56.89
CA SER A 540 15.01 -57.25 -56.78
C SER A 540 14.47 -57.86 -58.08
N LEU A 541 13.50 -57.21 -58.72
CA LEU A 541 12.91 -57.68 -59.98
C LEU A 541 13.92 -57.61 -61.14
N ALA A 542 14.72 -56.55 -61.22
CA ALA A 542 15.79 -56.45 -62.21
C ALA A 542 16.88 -57.52 -62.01
N GLN A 543 17.19 -57.86 -60.76
CA GLN A 543 18.13 -58.93 -60.42
C GLN A 543 17.58 -60.31 -60.81
N GLU A 544 16.29 -60.56 -60.59
CA GLU A 544 15.63 -61.79 -61.02
C GLU A 544 15.62 -61.92 -62.56
N ALA A 545 15.33 -60.82 -63.26
CA ALA A 545 15.41 -60.78 -64.71
C ALA A 545 16.84 -61.00 -65.24
N GLU A 546 17.87 -60.46 -64.56
CA GLU A 546 19.28 -60.65 -64.95
C GLU A 546 19.69 -62.12 -64.84
N ARG A 547 19.25 -62.78 -63.77
CA ARG A 547 19.41 -64.22 -63.60
C ARG A 547 18.70 -65.00 -64.70
N GLY A 548 17.47 -64.60 -65.06
CA GLY A 548 16.71 -65.19 -66.16
C GLY A 548 17.42 -65.06 -67.52
N MET A 549 18.01 -63.89 -67.82
CA MET A 549 18.81 -63.70 -69.04
C MET A 549 20.05 -64.59 -69.08
N ASN A 550 20.67 -64.81 -67.92
CA ASN A 550 21.82 -65.71 -67.82
C ASN A 550 21.41 -67.18 -68.07
N GLU A 551 20.26 -67.61 -67.54
CA GLU A 551 19.70 -68.94 -67.83
C GLU A 551 19.33 -69.11 -69.32
N ILE A 552 18.74 -68.08 -69.94
CA ILE A 552 18.46 -68.08 -71.39
C ILE A 552 19.76 -68.20 -72.18
N THR A 553 20.82 -67.45 -71.80
CA THR A 553 22.13 -67.53 -72.48
C THR A 553 22.66 -68.96 -72.48
N ILE A 554 22.64 -69.64 -71.33
CA ILE A 554 23.06 -71.04 -71.20
C ILE A 554 22.20 -71.97 -72.07
N SER A 555 20.88 -71.76 -72.09
CA SER A 555 19.97 -72.54 -72.91
C SER A 555 20.21 -72.34 -74.41
N THR A 556 20.45 -71.10 -74.85
CA THR A 556 20.73 -70.80 -76.26
C THR A 556 22.07 -71.41 -76.70
N ASP A 557 23.12 -71.29 -75.88
CA ASP A 557 24.41 -71.95 -76.15
C ASP A 557 24.25 -73.47 -76.32
N THR A 558 23.39 -74.10 -75.51
CA THR A 558 23.07 -75.53 -75.61
C THR A 558 22.36 -75.86 -76.92
N VAL A 559 21.40 -75.02 -77.35
CA VAL A 559 20.71 -75.20 -78.63
C VAL A 559 21.67 -75.02 -79.81
N THR A 560 22.55 -74.02 -79.78
CA THR A 560 23.59 -73.83 -80.80
C THR A 560 24.48 -75.07 -80.94
N ALA A 561 24.90 -75.67 -79.82
CA ALA A 561 25.67 -76.91 -79.83
C ALA A 561 24.91 -78.08 -80.50
N LEU A 562 23.63 -78.28 -80.15
CA LEU A 562 22.79 -79.31 -80.76
C LEU A 562 22.57 -79.09 -82.26
N VAL A 563 22.38 -77.84 -82.68
CA VAL A 563 22.26 -77.48 -84.11
C VAL A 563 23.54 -77.84 -84.86
N HIS A 564 24.71 -77.59 -84.26
CA HIS A 564 25.99 -77.96 -84.85
C HIS A 564 26.16 -79.49 -84.98
N GLU A 565 25.75 -80.25 -83.96
CA GLU A 565 25.73 -81.72 -84.02
C GLU A 565 24.81 -82.24 -85.15
N ILE A 566 23.63 -81.65 -85.34
CA ILE A 566 22.72 -81.99 -86.44
C ILE A 566 23.37 -81.71 -87.80
N MET A 567 24.06 -80.57 -87.96
CA MET A 567 24.79 -80.27 -89.20
C MET A 567 25.84 -81.33 -89.51
N GLU A 568 26.56 -81.82 -88.49
CA GLU A 568 27.57 -82.87 -88.65
C GLU A 568 26.92 -84.20 -89.11
N GLU A 569 25.81 -84.60 -88.49
CA GLU A 569 25.06 -85.81 -88.86
C GLU A 569 24.46 -85.72 -90.27
N MET A 570 23.92 -84.56 -90.66
CA MET A 570 23.44 -84.33 -92.04
C MET A 570 24.58 -84.50 -93.07
N GLY A 571 25.78 -84.03 -92.74
CA GLY A 571 26.97 -84.24 -93.57
C GLY A 571 27.35 -85.72 -93.71
N LYS A 572 27.16 -86.54 -92.66
CA LYS A 572 27.36 -88.00 -92.72
C LYS A 572 26.31 -88.67 -93.61
N ILE A 573 25.03 -88.28 -93.47
CA ILE A 573 23.93 -88.82 -94.29
C ILE A 573 24.11 -88.46 -95.77
N SER A 574 24.50 -87.23 -96.08
CA SER A 574 24.81 -86.80 -97.46
C SER A 574 25.86 -87.71 -98.12
N LYS A 575 26.96 -88.01 -97.40
CA LYS A 575 28.00 -88.95 -97.87
C LYS A 575 27.45 -90.35 -98.12
N ILE A 576 26.59 -90.86 -97.24
CA ILE A 576 25.95 -92.18 -97.40
C ILE A 576 25.05 -92.17 -98.65
N SER A 577 24.25 -91.12 -98.85
CA SER A 577 23.37 -90.99 -100.02
C SER A 577 24.17 -90.98 -101.33
N GLN A 578 25.31 -90.29 -101.36
CA GLN A 578 26.22 -90.31 -102.50
C GLN A 578 26.75 -91.72 -102.80
N VAL A 579 27.17 -92.46 -101.77
CA VAL A 579 27.61 -93.86 -101.93
C VAL A 579 26.48 -94.74 -102.47
N ILE A 580 25.24 -94.56 -102.01
CA ILE A 580 24.07 -95.30 -102.52
C ILE A 580 23.83 -94.96 -104.00
N SER A 581 23.90 -93.68 -104.38
CA SER A 581 23.78 -93.24 -105.78
C SER A 581 24.87 -93.86 -106.67
N ASP A 582 26.11 -93.89 -106.20
CA ASP A 582 27.24 -94.50 -106.89
C ASP A 582 27.05 -96.01 -107.07
N ILE A 583 26.62 -96.72 -106.02
CA ILE A 583 26.30 -98.17 -106.07
C ILE A 583 25.15 -98.42 -107.04
N ALA A 584 24.11 -97.60 -107.02
CA ALA A 584 22.97 -97.72 -107.92
C ALA A 584 23.37 -97.49 -109.40
N SER A 585 24.27 -96.53 -109.66
CA SER A 585 24.85 -96.29 -110.98
C SER A 585 25.67 -97.48 -111.48
N GLN A 586 26.52 -98.06 -110.61
CA GLN A 586 27.28 -99.29 -110.92
C GLN A 586 26.34 -100.48 -111.16
N THR A 587 25.30 -100.63 -110.34
CA THR A 587 24.32 -101.72 -110.47
C THR A 587 23.53 -101.60 -111.77
N ASN A 588 23.15 -100.37 -112.17
CA ASN A 588 22.51 -100.12 -113.46
C ASN A 588 23.43 -100.47 -114.65
N LEU A 589 24.73 -100.20 -114.57
CA LEU A 589 25.71 -100.59 -115.59
C LEU A 589 25.90 -102.12 -115.65
N LEU A 590 26.00 -102.78 -114.50
CA LEU A 590 26.11 -104.25 -114.41
C LEU A 590 24.84 -104.93 -114.95
N ALA A 591 23.67 -104.43 -114.58
CA ALA A 591 22.38 -104.92 -115.06
C ALA A 591 22.19 -104.68 -116.56
N LEU A 592 22.66 -103.54 -117.08
CA LEU A 592 22.68 -103.26 -118.52
C LEU A 592 23.58 -104.26 -119.27
N ASN A 593 24.80 -104.50 -118.78
CA ASN A 593 25.72 -105.48 -119.36
C ASN A 593 25.12 -106.89 -119.33
N ALA A 594 24.49 -107.28 -118.22
CA ALA A 594 23.79 -108.56 -118.08
C ALA A 594 22.59 -108.68 -119.02
N ALA A 595 21.81 -107.61 -119.21
CA ALA A 595 20.68 -107.58 -120.15
C ALA A 595 21.14 -107.68 -121.61
N ILE A 596 22.26 -107.04 -121.97
CA ILE A 596 22.87 -107.15 -123.30
C ILE A 596 23.34 -108.60 -123.56
N GLU A 597 24.06 -109.20 -122.62
CA GLU A 597 24.60 -110.55 -122.80
C GLU A 597 23.47 -111.61 -122.78
N ALA A 598 22.42 -111.40 -121.98
CA ALA A 598 21.22 -112.23 -121.99
C ALA A 598 20.43 -112.11 -123.31
N ALA A 599 20.35 -110.92 -123.91
CA ALA A 599 19.77 -110.72 -125.24
C ALA A 599 20.61 -111.40 -126.35
N ARG A 600 21.94 -111.50 -126.15
CA ARG A 600 22.90 -112.16 -127.05
C ARG A 600 22.76 -113.68 -127.08
N ALA A 601 22.28 -114.29 -125.99
CA ALA A 601 22.09 -115.73 -125.83
C ALA A 601 20.76 -116.28 -126.41
N GLY A 602 19.95 -115.47 -127.08
CA GLY A 602 18.72 -115.91 -127.77
C GLY A 602 17.65 -116.50 -126.83
N GLU A 603 16.92 -117.53 -127.27
CA GLU A 603 15.80 -118.13 -126.52
C GLU A 603 16.18 -118.64 -125.11
N ALA A 604 17.44 -119.05 -124.87
CA ALA A 604 17.90 -119.54 -123.56
C ALA A 604 18.15 -118.41 -122.52
N GLY A 605 18.42 -117.18 -122.97
CA GLY A 605 18.72 -116.02 -122.11
C GLY A 605 17.50 -115.20 -121.71
N ARG A 606 16.32 -115.54 -122.23
CA ARG A 606 15.10 -114.73 -122.15
C ARG A 606 14.63 -114.48 -120.70
N GLY A 607 14.75 -115.46 -119.80
CA GLY A 607 14.46 -115.30 -118.38
C GLY A 607 15.46 -114.40 -117.65
N PHE A 608 16.76 -114.51 -117.98
CA PHE A 608 17.82 -113.67 -117.41
C PHE A 608 17.72 -112.21 -117.89
N ALA A 609 17.32 -111.98 -119.14
CA ALA A 609 17.12 -110.64 -119.69
C ALA A 609 15.98 -109.88 -118.95
N VAL A 610 14.91 -110.59 -118.56
CA VAL A 610 13.82 -110.00 -117.76
C VAL A 610 14.32 -109.61 -116.37
N VAL A 611 15.03 -110.51 -115.67
CA VAL A 611 15.60 -110.21 -114.34
C VAL A 611 16.62 -109.07 -114.42
N ALA A 612 17.48 -109.04 -115.44
CA ALA A 612 18.45 -107.96 -115.63
C ALA A 612 17.78 -106.61 -115.95
N SER A 613 16.69 -106.60 -116.73
CA SER A 613 15.90 -105.39 -116.96
C SER A 613 15.21 -104.91 -115.69
N GLU A 614 14.72 -105.82 -114.85
CA GLU A 614 14.12 -105.51 -113.55
C GLU A 614 15.16 -104.92 -112.59
N VAL A 615 16.33 -105.55 -112.45
CA VAL A 615 17.45 -105.03 -111.63
C VAL A 615 17.93 -103.67 -112.14
N LYS A 616 17.96 -103.46 -113.45
CA LYS A 616 18.27 -102.15 -114.06
C LYS A 616 17.24 -101.09 -113.66
N SER A 617 15.95 -101.44 -113.69
CA SER A 617 14.86 -100.56 -113.27
C SER A 617 14.97 -100.21 -111.78
N LEU A 618 15.16 -101.21 -110.90
CA LEU A 618 15.37 -101.01 -109.47
C LEU A 618 16.63 -100.18 -109.18
N ALA A 619 17.70 -100.34 -109.96
CA ALA A 619 18.92 -99.56 -109.81
C ALA A 619 18.71 -98.09 -110.23
N LEU A 620 17.98 -97.82 -111.30
CA LEU A 620 17.59 -96.46 -111.68
C LEU A 620 16.68 -95.83 -110.61
N GLU A 621 15.73 -96.59 -110.06
CA GLU A 621 14.83 -96.14 -108.99
C GLU A 621 15.57 -95.87 -107.68
N SER A 622 16.55 -96.72 -107.33
CA SER A 622 17.42 -96.53 -106.15
C SER A 622 18.31 -95.31 -106.29
N ARG A 623 18.85 -95.06 -107.50
CA ARG A 623 19.62 -93.85 -107.79
C ARG A 623 18.75 -92.60 -107.67
N GLN A 624 17.56 -92.61 -108.26
CA GLN A 624 16.61 -91.50 -108.15
C GLN A 624 16.20 -91.24 -106.69
N SER A 625 16.01 -92.30 -105.90
CA SER A 625 15.70 -92.18 -104.47
C SER A 625 16.86 -91.58 -103.68
N ALA A 626 18.10 -91.97 -103.99
CA ALA A 626 19.31 -91.40 -103.38
C ALA A 626 19.53 -89.93 -103.78
N GLU A 627 19.23 -89.55 -105.02
CA GLU A 627 19.22 -88.15 -105.47
C GLU A 627 18.16 -87.35 -104.70
N ASN A 628 16.92 -87.85 -104.60
CA ASN A 628 15.86 -87.19 -103.82
C ASN A 628 16.22 -87.02 -102.33
N ILE A 629 16.91 -88.02 -101.73
CA ILE A 629 17.42 -87.91 -100.35
C ILE A 629 18.52 -86.85 -100.29
N SER A 630 19.44 -86.82 -101.24
CA SER A 630 20.51 -85.82 -101.30
C SER A 630 19.95 -84.41 -101.35
N ASP A 631 18.96 -84.14 -102.21
CA ASP A 631 18.29 -82.85 -102.33
C ASP A 631 17.59 -82.46 -101.00
N MET A 632 16.98 -83.43 -100.31
CA MET A 632 16.35 -83.20 -99.02
C MET A 632 17.37 -82.86 -97.93
N ILE A 633 18.53 -83.54 -97.92
CA ILE A 633 19.63 -83.29 -96.98
C ILE A 633 20.30 -81.94 -97.25
N GLU A 634 20.47 -81.55 -98.52
CA GLU A 634 20.95 -80.22 -98.88
C GLU A 634 19.98 -79.13 -98.38
N GLY A 635 18.68 -79.33 -98.58
CA GLY A 635 17.64 -78.46 -98.03
C GLY A 635 17.64 -78.37 -96.51
N LEU A 636 17.84 -79.48 -95.80
CA LEU A 636 17.95 -79.52 -94.34
C LEU A 636 19.23 -78.85 -93.84
N THR A 637 20.35 -79.04 -94.54
CA THR A 637 21.64 -78.40 -94.22
C THR A 637 21.49 -76.89 -94.27
N LYS A 638 20.93 -76.37 -95.36
CA LYS A 638 20.67 -74.92 -95.52
C LYS A 638 19.76 -74.36 -94.43
N LYS A 639 18.69 -75.09 -94.05
CA LYS A 639 17.80 -74.68 -92.96
C LYS A 639 18.48 -74.72 -91.59
N THR A 640 19.38 -75.68 -91.37
CA THR A 640 20.11 -75.83 -90.10
C THR A 640 21.19 -74.76 -89.97
N GLU A 641 21.85 -74.38 -91.06
CA GLU A 641 22.78 -73.25 -91.13
C GLU A 641 22.05 -71.92 -90.81
N GLN A 642 20.88 -71.69 -91.41
CA GLN A 642 20.02 -70.55 -91.07
C GLN A 642 19.58 -70.55 -89.59
N ALA A 643 19.28 -71.72 -89.03
CA ALA A 643 18.93 -71.86 -87.62
C ALA A 643 20.13 -71.53 -86.71
N SER A 644 21.35 -71.97 -87.07
CA SER A 644 22.58 -71.66 -86.36
C SER A 644 22.86 -70.15 -86.35
N GLU A 645 22.77 -69.49 -87.51
CA GLU A 645 22.95 -68.04 -87.62
C GLU A 645 21.93 -67.27 -86.76
N THR A 646 20.68 -67.74 -86.73
CA THR A 646 19.64 -67.15 -85.89
C THR A 646 19.93 -67.34 -84.39
N MET A 647 20.50 -68.49 -84.00
CA MET A 647 20.87 -68.76 -82.60
C MET A 647 22.07 -67.91 -82.16
N ASP A 648 23.10 -67.75 -82.99
CA ASP A 648 24.24 -66.87 -82.70
C ASP A 648 23.78 -65.43 -82.48
N ASN A 649 22.88 -64.94 -83.34
CA ASN A 649 22.26 -63.63 -83.16
C ASN A 649 21.42 -63.56 -81.87
N SER A 650 20.75 -64.63 -81.49
CA SER A 650 19.96 -64.70 -80.25
C SER A 650 20.85 -64.57 -79.00
N VAL A 651 22.02 -65.21 -78.99
CA VAL A 651 23.00 -65.08 -77.88
C VAL A 651 23.44 -63.62 -77.71
N LEU A 652 23.70 -62.90 -78.81
CA LEU A 652 24.08 -61.49 -78.76
C LEU A 652 22.98 -60.63 -78.13
N VAL A 653 21.72 -60.79 -78.58
CA VAL A 653 20.57 -60.02 -78.07
C VAL A 653 20.32 -60.30 -76.59
N VAL A 654 20.41 -61.55 -76.14
CA VAL A 654 20.21 -61.91 -74.72
C VAL A 654 21.31 -61.32 -73.83
N ARG A 655 22.57 -61.33 -74.29
CA ARG A 655 23.68 -60.71 -73.57
C ARG A 655 23.52 -59.19 -73.47
N GLU A 656 23.07 -58.52 -74.53
CA GLU A 656 22.73 -57.11 -74.47
C GLU A 656 21.59 -56.84 -73.47
N GLY A 657 20.56 -57.70 -73.45
CA GLY A 657 19.49 -57.64 -72.44
C GLY A 657 20.00 -57.79 -71.00
N GLY A 658 20.90 -58.73 -70.75
CA GLY A 658 21.55 -58.90 -69.44
C GLY A 658 22.38 -57.68 -69.02
N LYS A 659 23.12 -57.06 -69.97
CA LYS A 659 23.86 -55.82 -69.71
C LYS A 659 22.92 -54.66 -69.34
N ALA A 660 21.81 -54.49 -70.08
CA ALA A 660 20.82 -53.46 -69.79
C ALA A 660 20.18 -53.62 -68.39
N LEU A 661 19.92 -54.85 -67.95
CA LEU A 661 19.42 -55.13 -66.60
C LEU A 661 20.45 -54.79 -65.53
N LYS A 662 21.73 -55.06 -65.77
CA LYS A 662 22.82 -54.69 -64.86
C LYS A 662 22.97 -53.17 -64.72
N GLU A 663 22.83 -52.43 -65.81
CA GLU A 663 22.77 -50.95 -65.77
C GLU A 663 21.53 -50.47 -65.01
N THR A 664 20.38 -51.13 -65.18
CA THR A 664 19.14 -50.84 -64.43
C THR A 664 19.31 -51.02 -62.91
N LEU A 665 20.03 -52.06 -62.47
CA LEU A 665 20.35 -52.27 -61.05
C LEU A 665 21.17 -51.12 -60.45
N VAL A 666 22.15 -50.60 -61.20
CA VAL A 666 22.96 -49.46 -60.77
C VAL A 666 22.09 -48.21 -60.59
N VAL A 667 21.13 -47.98 -61.49
CA VAL A 667 20.16 -46.88 -61.38
C VAL A 667 19.29 -47.03 -60.12
N PHE A 668 18.74 -48.21 -59.84
CA PHE A 668 17.93 -48.42 -58.63
C PHE A 668 18.72 -48.17 -57.34
N ASN A 669 19.97 -48.63 -57.26
CA ASN A 669 20.81 -48.34 -56.09
C ASN A 669 21.09 -46.85 -55.94
N SER A 670 21.30 -46.13 -57.05
CA SER A 670 21.50 -44.68 -57.03
C SER A 670 20.24 -43.92 -56.57
N ILE A 671 19.05 -44.42 -56.92
CA ILE A 671 17.77 -43.89 -56.41
C ILE A 671 17.66 -44.11 -54.90
N ILE A 672 17.99 -45.31 -54.40
CA ILE A 672 17.99 -45.62 -52.96
C ILE A 672 18.88 -44.63 -52.20
N ASP A 673 20.11 -44.40 -52.66
CA ASP A 673 21.05 -43.47 -52.03
C ASP A 673 20.53 -42.01 -52.05
N SER A 674 19.93 -41.61 -53.17
CA SER A 674 19.35 -40.26 -53.32
C SER A 674 18.15 -40.06 -52.40
N VAL A 675 17.27 -41.06 -52.29
CA VAL A 675 16.09 -41.04 -51.41
C VAL A 675 16.49 -41.01 -49.94
N ASN A 676 17.51 -41.78 -49.53
CA ASN A 676 18.05 -41.71 -48.17
C ASN A 676 18.60 -40.31 -47.85
N THR A 677 19.25 -39.66 -48.83
CA THR A 677 19.74 -38.29 -48.68
C THR A 677 18.58 -37.29 -48.52
N VAL A 678 17.51 -37.42 -49.31
CA VAL A 678 16.30 -36.59 -49.19
C VAL A 678 15.67 -36.74 -47.81
N SER A 679 15.57 -37.98 -47.29
CA SER A 679 15.01 -38.23 -45.96
C SER A 679 15.85 -37.56 -44.86
N LEU A 680 17.19 -37.68 -44.92
CA LEU A 680 18.09 -36.99 -43.99
C LEU A 680 17.94 -35.46 -44.05
N GLN A 681 17.72 -34.89 -45.24
CA GLN A 681 17.49 -33.46 -45.39
C GLN A 681 16.14 -33.04 -44.80
N MET A 682 15.08 -33.83 -44.99
CA MET A 682 13.77 -33.54 -44.42
C MET A 682 13.77 -33.59 -42.89
N ASP A 683 14.52 -34.50 -42.27
CA ASP A 683 14.72 -34.50 -40.81
C ASP A 683 15.38 -33.20 -40.31
N ASN A 684 16.34 -32.67 -41.06
CA ASN A 684 16.95 -31.38 -40.72
C ASN A 684 15.96 -30.21 -40.90
N VAL A 685 15.08 -30.25 -41.91
CA VAL A 685 14.01 -29.26 -42.10
C VAL A 685 13.00 -29.32 -40.95
N ALA A 686 12.58 -30.52 -40.54
CA ALA A 686 11.67 -30.71 -39.41
C ALA A 686 12.25 -30.14 -38.11
N ARG A 687 13.52 -30.47 -37.80
CA ARG A 687 14.24 -29.87 -36.65
C ARG A 687 14.35 -28.35 -36.73
N ALA A 688 14.60 -27.79 -37.93
CA ALA A 688 14.66 -26.35 -38.10
C ALA A 688 13.28 -25.70 -37.88
N ALA A 689 12.20 -26.36 -38.31
CA ALA A 689 10.83 -25.91 -38.05
C ALA A 689 10.50 -25.93 -36.55
N GLU A 690 10.89 -26.97 -35.81
CA GLU A 690 10.74 -27.01 -34.34
C GLU A 690 11.50 -25.87 -33.64
N GLN A 691 12.73 -25.57 -34.08
CA GLN A 691 13.49 -24.43 -33.56
C GLN A 691 12.84 -23.09 -33.89
N GLN A 692 12.26 -22.94 -35.09
CA GLN A 692 11.50 -21.75 -35.47
C GLN A 692 10.23 -21.59 -34.63
N ALA A 693 9.54 -22.68 -34.31
CA ALA A 693 8.35 -22.63 -33.45
C ALA A 693 8.69 -22.07 -32.06
N ALA A 694 9.79 -22.54 -31.45
CA ALA A 694 10.27 -22.01 -30.18
C ALA A 694 10.63 -20.51 -30.26
N ALA A 695 11.30 -20.09 -31.34
CA ALA A 695 11.62 -18.67 -31.56
C ALA A 695 10.36 -17.80 -31.76
N VAL A 696 9.31 -18.35 -32.39
CA VAL A 696 8.03 -17.67 -32.56
C VAL A 696 7.35 -17.44 -31.22
N GLU A 697 7.33 -18.44 -30.33
CA GLU A 697 6.78 -18.30 -28.98
C GLU A 697 7.55 -17.24 -28.17
N GLU A 698 8.89 -17.24 -28.24
CA GLU A 698 9.75 -16.28 -27.53
C GLU A 698 9.54 -14.84 -28.03
N ILE A 699 9.48 -14.64 -29.35
CA ILE A 699 9.19 -13.32 -29.94
C ILE A 699 7.78 -12.87 -29.56
N THR A 700 6.80 -13.76 -29.57
CA THR A 700 5.41 -13.44 -29.16
C THR A 700 5.35 -12.99 -27.70
N ALA A 701 6.06 -13.68 -26.80
CA ALA A 701 6.19 -13.26 -25.40
C ALA A 701 6.86 -11.89 -25.27
N SER A 702 7.95 -11.66 -26.02
CA SER A 702 8.67 -10.38 -26.03
C SER A 702 7.79 -9.22 -26.52
N ILE A 703 6.99 -9.44 -27.56
CA ILE A 703 6.06 -8.42 -28.07
C ILE A 703 4.99 -8.07 -27.04
N ASN A 704 4.46 -9.05 -26.30
CA ASN A 704 3.51 -8.79 -25.22
C ASN A 704 4.11 -7.95 -24.08
N GLU A 705 5.38 -8.19 -23.75
CA GLU A 705 6.11 -7.37 -22.76
C GLU A 705 6.31 -5.93 -23.27
N VAL A 706 6.75 -5.76 -24.52
CA VAL A 706 6.88 -4.44 -25.16
C VAL A 706 5.53 -3.73 -25.24
N ASN A 707 4.43 -4.44 -25.51
CA ASN A 707 3.09 -3.86 -25.55
C ASN A 707 2.66 -3.32 -24.18
N THR A 708 3.02 -4.04 -23.10
CA THR A 708 2.80 -3.57 -21.73
C THR A 708 3.61 -2.30 -21.43
N LEU A 709 4.87 -2.24 -21.88
CA LEU A 709 5.72 -1.05 -21.73
C LEU A 709 5.18 0.15 -22.52
N VAL A 710 4.70 -0.06 -23.75
CA VAL A 710 4.11 0.98 -24.59
C VAL A 710 2.82 1.51 -23.94
N SER A 711 1.97 0.63 -23.42
CA SER A 711 0.77 1.03 -22.66
C SER A 711 1.13 1.82 -21.40
N GLY A 712 2.17 1.40 -20.66
CA GLY A 712 2.70 2.16 -19.52
C GLY A 712 3.21 3.55 -19.92
N THR A 713 3.93 3.64 -21.05
CA THR A 713 4.44 4.91 -21.59
C THR A 713 3.31 5.88 -21.94
N ALA A 714 2.21 5.39 -22.53
CA ALA A 714 1.04 6.21 -22.80
C ALA A 714 0.42 6.76 -21.50
N LYS A 715 0.32 5.92 -20.47
CA LYS A 715 -0.21 6.32 -19.16
C LYS A 715 0.69 7.35 -18.45
N ASP A 716 2.00 7.17 -18.48
CA ASP A 716 2.97 8.10 -17.90
C ASP A 716 2.99 9.45 -18.62
N ALA A 717 2.77 9.42 -19.94
CA ALA A 717 2.60 10.63 -20.73
C ALA A 717 1.33 11.40 -20.34
N VAL A 718 0.18 10.72 -20.18
CA VAL A 718 -1.05 11.36 -19.68
C VAL A 718 -0.85 11.95 -18.29
N ALA A 719 -0.16 11.25 -17.39
CA ALA A 719 0.16 11.77 -16.06
C ALA A 719 1.09 13.00 -16.12
N SER A 720 2.06 13.02 -17.03
CA SER A 720 2.96 14.15 -17.25
C SER A 720 2.23 15.39 -17.81
N ALA A 721 1.26 15.17 -18.70
CA ALA A 721 0.41 16.24 -19.21
C ALA A 721 -0.42 16.86 -18.07
N ALA A 722 -1.07 16.04 -17.26
CA ALA A 722 -1.85 16.51 -16.11
C ALA A 722 -1.00 17.27 -15.09
N ALA A 723 0.20 16.77 -14.77
CA ALA A 723 1.14 17.46 -13.88
C ALA A 723 1.61 18.82 -14.45
N SER A 724 1.75 18.92 -15.77
CA SER A 724 2.12 20.17 -16.45
C SER A 724 0.97 21.19 -16.43
N GLU A 725 -0.28 20.74 -16.56
CA GLU A 725 -1.47 21.58 -16.39
C GLU A 725 -1.61 22.07 -14.93
N GLU A 726 -1.36 21.21 -13.94
CA GLU A 726 -1.36 21.60 -12.52
C GLU A 726 -0.22 22.59 -12.22
N ALA A 727 0.96 22.39 -12.79
CA ALA A 727 2.07 23.33 -12.69
C ALA A 727 1.71 24.69 -13.29
N ALA A 728 1.00 24.73 -14.43
CA ALA A 728 0.52 25.98 -15.02
C ALA A 728 -0.42 26.73 -14.07
N ALA A 729 -1.36 26.03 -13.42
CA ALA A 729 -2.24 26.63 -12.42
C ALA A 729 -1.46 27.16 -11.19
N GLY A 730 -0.43 26.42 -10.74
CA GLY A 730 0.47 26.87 -9.68
C GLY A 730 1.24 28.14 -10.06
N ILE A 731 1.72 28.22 -11.30
CA ILE A 731 2.44 29.38 -11.82
C ILE A 731 1.53 30.62 -11.87
N ASP A 732 0.26 30.47 -12.27
CA ASP A 732 -0.72 31.56 -12.23
C ASP A 732 -0.91 32.12 -10.81
N GLN A 733 -0.92 31.25 -9.79
CA GLN A 733 -1.00 31.66 -8.40
C GLN A 733 0.26 32.40 -7.92
N ILE A 734 1.45 31.93 -8.30
CA ILE A 734 2.71 32.62 -7.98
C ILE A 734 2.76 33.98 -8.70
N SER A 735 2.29 34.06 -9.95
CA SER A 735 2.21 35.30 -10.72
C SER A 735 1.35 36.34 -9.99
N ALA A 736 0.19 35.93 -9.46
CA ALA A 736 -0.66 36.80 -8.66
C ALA A 736 0.04 37.29 -7.37
N GLN A 737 0.79 36.41 -6.68
CA GLN A 737 1.56 36.77 -5.48
C GLN A 737 2.67 37.78 -5.79
N ILE A 738 3.41 37.59 -6.88
CA ILE A 738 4.46 38.54 -7.29
C ILE A 738 3.86 39.91 -7.61
N ASN A 739 2.71 39.95 -8.31
CA ASN A 739 2.02 41.21 -8.58
C ASN A 739 1.61 41.93 -7.30
N GLN A 740 1.16 41.21 -6.26
CA GLN A 740 0.87 41.79 -4.95
C GLN A 740 2.13 42.35 -4.27
N VAL A 741 3.24 41.60 -4.29
CA VAL A 741 4.53 42.06 -3.73
C VAL A 741 5.00 43.33 -4.45
N HIS A 742 4.87 43.38 -5.78
CA HIS A 742 5.20 44.55 -6.57
C HIS A 742 4.34 45.76 -6.17
N GLU A 743 3.02 45.59 -6.00
CA GLU A 743 2.13 46.67 -5.56
C GLU A 743 2.52 47.21 -4.16
N VAL A 744 2.85 46.31 -3.23
CA VAL A 744 3.31 46.67 -1.88
C VAL A 744 4.63 47.43 -1.93
N ALA A 745 5.59 46.98 -2.74
CA ALA A 745 6.89 47.64 -2.90
C ALA A 745 6.72 49.06 -3.47
N VAL A 746 5.87 49.24 -4.49
CA VAL A 746 5.53 50.55 -5.05
C VAL A 746 4.90 51.47 -4.00
N ARG A 747 3.96 50.95 -3.19
CA ARG A 747 3.30 51.72 -2.13
C ARG A 747 4.29 52.13 -1.05
N LEU A 748 5.14 51.21 -0.59
CA LEU A 748 6.19 51.50 0.40
C LEU A 748 7.17 52.55 -0.12
N ASN A 749 7.58 52.47 -1.38
CA ASN A 749 8.47 53.46 -2.00
C ASN A 749 7.86 54.88 -1.97
N SER A 750 6.56 54.98 -2.24
CA SER A 750 5.81 56.25 -2.16
C SER A 750 5.74 56.80 -0.74
N GLU A 751 5.49 55.95 0.25
CA GLU A 751 5.44 56.36 1.67
C GLU A 751 6.82 56.77 2.20
N THR A 752 7.89 56.04 1.88
CA THR A 752 9.26 56.42 2.25
C THR A 752 9.68 57.74 1.63
N GLY A 753 9.19 58.07 0.43
CA GLY A 753 9.47 59.33 -0.24
C GLY A 753 8.87 60.58 0.43
N LYS A 754 7.93 60.42 1.38
CA LYS A 754 7.35 61.55 2.13
C LYS A 754 8.27 62.07 3.24
N PHE A 755 9.21 61.25 3.70
CA PHE A 755 10.13 61.60 4.77
C PHE A 755 11.30 62.41 4.24
N LYS A 756 11.61 63.53 4.91
CA LYS A 756 12.86 64.28 4.71
C LYS A 756 13.85 63.83 5.76
N THR A 757 14.88 63.14 5.32
CA THR A 757 15.84 62.42 6.16
C THR A 757 17.26 62.79 5.88
#